data_AF-A0A9D9PM49-F1
#
_entry.id   AF-A0A9D9PM49-F1
#
_cell.length_a   1.000
_cell.length_b   1.000
_cell.length_c   1.000
_cell.angle_alpha   90.00
_cell.angle_beta   90.00
_cell.angle_gamma   90.00
#
_symmetry.space_group_name_H-M   'P 1'
#
loop_
_entity.id
_entity.type
_entity.pdbx_description
1 polymer ?
#
loop_
_entity_poly.entity_id
_entity_poly.type
_entity_poly.pdbx_seq_one_letter_code
_entity_poly.pdbx_strand_id
1 'polypeptide(L)'
;MKMYELTPAQKNFAGLQSFYKDTSVATLCGIIIFDDFLERQSLIDALETVIKKHEALHLRFRFDEGKLKQYVANAENESDDTVRFMSFKTEEDARKFALGEGRTVFGATAAPMYRFTVFEIPDHSGIILSASHIVLDSWSYSVLANDIYETYRRIISAETSAVDTSSPDNDGVSVETSENDVHEENSVPERKYNFTSSFARYETYLLSDKYRTDLQFWKERYEDGITPTYIVPGRKNDMSSSSERRLYFLTSELSAKIKDFCVRNSISAATVFESAVLIYLSRINRTEKVSINTMVLGRNNAAEKKTVGMYASVLPLTVSLKGNDSAADICNNVMRSHREIYRRRDLPFNEIMSAVRLYGGVSGRLTDVMVNFQNSVTEVPARTEWLSNGYNESAFVLNIDERDGGNRYVFSVDYQTEVFETEKSATLLTERIIHILKQITENAEIKADEISLIPDAECEMLVSEFNDTEVSLKYASCVHERISELAREYPDRCALVFHGREYTSGELERLSDALAEELLERGIGKGDIAALMCRRSPYMIIAMLAVMKTGAAYMPLSPDQPEERVKYMLEDSGAKLVLTFGCECAVGTSLRLEDLVSENNDNESGIRDISRQESEDVKKEQITISCTPDDPCYMIFTSGSSGKPKGTVITHRNVMNYSEVT
;
A
#
# COMPACT_ATOMS: atom_id res chain seq x y z
N MET A 1 -32.85 35.44 -8.25
CA MET A 1 -32.30 34.10 -7.94
C MET A 1 -31.48 34.19 -6.66
N LYS A 2 -31.84 33.44 -5.61
CA LYS A 2 -31.11 33.47 -4.33
C LYS A 2 -29.89 32.56 -4.41
N MET A 3 -28.72 33.11 -4.07
CA MET A 3 -27.46 32.37 -4.04
C MET A 3 -27.17 31.87 -2.63
N TYR A 4 -26.58 30.69 -2.53
CA TYR A 4 -26.18 30.06 -1.28
C TYR A 4 -24.70 29.68 -1.33
N GLU A 5 -24.06 29.69 -0.16
CA GLU A 5 -22.73 29.11 0.02
C GLU A 5 -22.79 27.57 -0.10
N LEU A 6 -21.66 26.94 -0.46
CA LEU A 6 -21.54 25.48 -0.40
C LEU A 6 -21.51 25.01 1.06
N THR A 7 -22.18 23.88 1.34
CA THR A 7 -22.05 23.19 2.63
C THR A 7 -20.62 22.67 2.82
N PRO A 8 -20.19 22.38 4.07
CA PRO A 8 -18.86 21.81 4.31
C PRO A 8 -18.57 20.54 3.49
N ALA A 9 -19.55 19.64 3.38
CA ALA A 9 -19.45 18.42 2.59
C ALA A 9 -19.24 18.72 1.09
N GLN A 10 -20.02 19.64 0.53
CA GLN A 10 -19.88 20.09 -0.87
C GLN A 10 -18.53 20.78 -1.12
N LYS A 11 -18.04 21.59 -0.18
CA LYS A 11 -16.73 22.26 -0.29
C LYS A 11 -15.60 21.25 -0.41
N ASN A 12 -15.67 20.11 0.30
CA ASN A 12 -14.65 19.07 0.21
C ASN A 12 -14.54 18.50 -1.21
N PHE A 13 -15.66 18.02 -1.77
CA PHE A 13 -15.66 17.44 -3.12
C PHE A 13 -15.43 18.47 -4.22
N ALA A 14 -15.89 19.72 -4.04
CA ALA A 14 -15.56 20.81 -4.96
C ALA A 14 -14.05 21.11 -4.95
N GLY A 15 -13.41 21.08 -3.77
CA GLY A 15 -11.97 21.21 -3.61
C GLY A 15 -11.21 20.07 -4.28
N LEU A 16 -11.65 18.83 -4.04
CA LEU A 16 -11.08 17.62 -4.64
C LEU A 16 -11.13 17.66 -6.18
N GLN A 17 -12.29 17.98 -6.75
CA GLN A 17 -12.47 18.13 -8.19
C GLN A 17 -11.64 19.28 -8.78
N SER A 18 -11.46 20.37 -8.01
CA SER A 18 -10.64 21.51 -8.42
C SER A 18 -9.14 21.19 -8.38
N PHE A 19 -8.71 20.26 -7.53
CA PHE A 19 -7.33 19.81 -7.44
C PHE A 19 -6.99 18.84 -8.58
N TYR A 20 -7.80 17.79 -8.76
CA TYR A 20 -7.67 16.84 -9.87
C TYR A 20 -8.52 17.26 -11.08
N LYS A 21 -8.16 18.41 -11.66
CA LYS A 21 -8.82 18.94 -12.86
C LYS A 21 -8.81 17.88 -13.96
N ASP A 22 -9.90 17.85 -14.73
CA ASP A 22 -10.10 16.95 -15.88
C ASP A 22 -10.22 15.46 -15.53
N THR A 23 -10.25 15.10 -14.25
CA THR A 23 -10.57 13.73 -13.79
C THR A 23 -11.99 13.63 -13.27
N SER A 24 -12.56 12.44 -13.28
CA SER A 24 -13.88 12.14 -12.72
C SER A 24 -13.80 11.77 -11.22
N VAL A 25 -12.79 12.25 -10.48
CA VAL A 25 -12.55 11.88 -9.07
C VAL A 25 -13.73 12.18 -8.15
N ALA A 26 -14.54 13.19 -8.48
CA ALA A 26 -15.75 13.55 -7.73
C ALA A 26 -17.04 13.12 -8.46
N THR A 27 -16.95 12.22 -9.45
CA THR A 27 -18.11 11.59 -10.10
C THR A 27 -18.47 10.31 -9.37
N LEU A 28 -19.75 10.19 -9.05
CA LEU A 28 -20.38 8.99 -8.51
C LEU A 28 -21.19 8.34 -9.63
N CYS A 29 -21.03 7.02 -9.79
CA CYS A 29 -21.81 6.26 -10.76
C CYS A 29 -22.31 4.95 -10.16
N GLY A 30 -23.59 4.68 -10.33
CA GLY A 30 -24.20 3.42 -9.98
C GLY A 30 -25.12 2.91 -11.07
N ILE A 31 -25.41 1.61 -10.98
CA ILE A 31 -26.40 0.92 -11.81
C ILE A 31 -27.44 0.24 -10.91
N ILE A 32 -28.71 0.38 -11.25
CA ILE A 32 -29.86 -0.34 -10.67
C ILE A 32 -30.39 -1.26 -11.75
N ILE A 33 -30.50 -2.55 -11.46
CA ILE A 33 -31.11 -3.56 -12.34
C ILE A 33 -32.32 -4.10 -11.61
N PHE A 34 -33.52 -3.82 -12.09
CA PHE A 34 -34.75 -4.33 -11.48
C PHE A 34 -34.90 -5.83 -11.76
N ASP A 35 -35.44 -6.57 -10.80
CA ASP A 35 -35.65 -8.02 -10.93
C ASP A 35 -36.65 -8.34 -12.04
N ASP A 36 -37.62 -7.45 -12.27
CA ASP A 36 -38.61 -7.54 -13.33
C ASP A 36 -38.34 -6.53 -14.46
N PHE A 37 -38.88 -6.82 -15.64
CA PHE A 37 -38.96 -5.85 -16.73
C PHE A 37 -40.01 -4.77 -16.40
N LEU A 38 -39.57 -3.51 -16.29
CA LEU A 38 -40.43 -2.36 -16.09
C LEU A 38 -40.64 -1.66 -17.44
N GLU A 39 -41.88 -1.27 -17.73
CA GLU A 39 -42.25 -0.61 -18.98
C GLU A 39 -41.52 0.73 -19.11
N ARG A 40 -40.94 0.95 -20.30
CA ARG A 40 -40.02 2.04 -20.59
C ARG A 40 -40.59 3.41 -20.29
N GLN A 41 -41.74 3.72 -20.86
CA GLN A 41 -42.28 5.07 -20.83
C GLN A 41 -42.70 5.42 -19.41
N SER A 42 -43.38 4.51 -18.73
CA SER A 42 -43.77 4.60 -17.33
C SER A 42 -42.55 4.78 -16.41
N LEU A 43 -41.43 4.13 -16.71
CA LEU A 43 -40.18 4.28 -15.94
C LEU A 43 -39.50 5.64 -16.20
N ILE A 44 -39.54 6.15 -17.43
CA ILE A 44 -39.09 7.51 -17.76
C ILE A 44 -39.97 8.54 -17.04
N ASP A 45 -41.29 8.39 -17.10
CA ASP A 45 -42.25 9.31 -16.47
C ASP A 45 -42.10 9.32 -14.94
N ALA A 46 -41.87 8.14 -14.34
CA ALA A 46 -41.55 8.00 -12.93
C ALA A 46 -40.25 8.74 -12.56
N LEU A 47 -39.21 8.57 -13.37
CA LEU A 47 -37.92 9.21 -13.16
C LEU A 47 -38.02 10.74 -13.28
N GLU A 48 -38.70 11.26 -14.29
CA GLU A 48 -38.92 12.70 -14.46
C GLU A 48 -39.72 13.32 -13.30
N THR A 49 -40.72 12.59 -12.81
CA THR A 49 -41.49 12.97 -11.63
C THR A 49 -40.60 13.05 -10.38
N VAL A 50 -39.71 12.07 -10.20
CA VAL A 50 -38.74 12.05 -9.10
C VAL A 50 -37.70 13.18 -9.25
N ILE A 51 -37.25 13.49 -10.46
CA ILE A 51 -36.35 14.62 -10.71
C ILE A 51 -36.99 15.91 -10.22
N LYS A 52 -38.23 16.21 -10.65
CA LYS A 52 -39.00 17.40 -10.25
C LYS A 52 -39.20 17.51 -8.73
N LYS A 53 -39.36 16.37 -8.06
CA LYS A 53 -39.57 16.24 -6.61
C LYS A 53 -38.34 16.62 -5.78
N HIS A 54 -37.12 16.33 -6.24
CA HIS A 54 -35.91 16.47 -5.41
C HIS A 54 -35.11 17.73 -5.72
N GLU A 55 -35.15 18.69 -4.79
CA GLU A 55 -34.44 19.98 -4.89
C GLU A 55 -32.95 19.87 -5.23
N ALA A 56 -32.25 18.84 -4.73
CA ALA A 56 -30.82 18.67 -4.96
C ALA A 56 -30.45 18.43 -6.44
N LEU A 57 -31.35 17.84 -7.24
CA LEU A 57 -31.15 17.65 -8.68
C LEU A 57 -31.27 18.98 -9.44
N HIS A 58 -31.98 19.95 -8.87
CA HIS A 58 -32.11 21.30 -9.41
C HIS A 58 -31.00 22.25 -8.94
N LEU A 59 -30.02 21.76 -8.17
CA LEU A 59 -28.87 22.57 -7.81
C LEU A 59 -28.01 22.88 -9.02
N ARG A 60 -27.59 24.15 -9.11
CA ARG A 60 -26.65 24.64 -10.12
C ARG A 60 -25.55 25.43 -9.44
N PHE A 61 -24.39 25.45 -10.08
CA PHE A 61 -23.18 26.04 -9.51
C PHE A 61 -22.62 27.09 -10.46
N ARG A 62 -22.17 28.20 -9.89
CA ARG A 62 -21.50 29.26 -10.64
C ARG A 62 -20.51 30.00 -9.75
N PHE A 63 -19.48 30.57 -10.38
CA PHE A 63 -18.58 31.48 -9.69
C PHE A 63 -19.26 32.85 -9.52
N ASP A 64 -19.22 33.37 -8.30
CA ASP A 64 -19.71 34.68 -7.90
C ASP A 64 -18.63 35.34 -7.02
N GLU A 65 -18.08 36.48 -7.47
CA GLU A 65 -16.94 37.15 -6.83
C GLU A 65 -15.73 36.21 -6.56
N GLY A 66 -15.44 35.32 -7.51
CA GLY A 66 -14.33 34.35 -7.41
C GLY A 66 -14.59 33.17 -6.48
N LYS A 67 -15.78 33.06 -5.86
CA LYS A 67 -16.18 31.92 -5.03
C LYS A 67 -17.22 31.09 -5.75
N LEU A 68 -17.08 29.76 -5.71
CA LEU A 68 -18.12 28.87 -6.19
C LEU A 68 -19.32 28.96 -5.23
N LYS A 69 -20.50 29.26 -5.77
CA LYS A 69 -21.78 29.32 -5.05
C LYS A 69 -22.82 28.45 -5.75
N GLN A 70 -23.90 28.13 -5.04
CA GLN A 70 -24.99 27.29 -5.55
C GLN A 70 -26.34 27.99 -5.54
N TYR A 71 -27.29 27.51 -6.34
CA TYR A 71 -28.66 28.00 -6.37
C TYR A 71 -29.68 26.96 -6.82
N VAL A 72 -30.92 27.28 -6.45
CA VAL A 72 -32.25 26.78 -6.87
C VAL A 72 -32.62 26.96 -8.36
N ALA A 73 -32.39 26.04 -9.31
CA ALA A 73 -32.99 26.19 -10.64
C ALA A 73 -34.51 25.92 -10.64
N ASN A 74 -35.26 26.61 -11.50
CA ASN A 74 -36.69 26.31 -11.67
C ASN A 74 -36.86 25.04 -12.52
N ALA A 75 -37.66 24.10 -12.04
CA ALA A 75 -37.85 22.78 -12.68
C ALA A 75 -38.46 22.89 -14.09
N GLU A 76 -39.24 23.94 -14.37
CA GLU A 76 -39.93 24.16 -15.65
C GLU A 76 -39.00 24.61 -16.79
N ASN A 77 -37.76 25.01 -16.49
CA ASN A 77 -36.78 25.54 -17.48
C ASN A 77 -35.60 24.59 -17.72
N GLU A 78 -35.70 23.32 -17.32
CA GLU A 78 -34.62 22.34 -17.49
C GLU A 78 -34.69 21.69 -18.88
N SER A 79 -33.53 21.47 -19.51
CA SER A 79 -33.44 20.84 -20.82
C SER A 79 -33.71 19.33 -20.74
N ASP A 80 -34.40 18.78 -21.74
CA ASP A 80 -34.74 17.36 -21.91
C ASP A 80 -33.54 16.38 -21.95
N ASP A 81 -32.29 16.86 -22.08
CA ASP A 81 -31.12 16.01 -22.34
C ASP A 81 -30.54 15.24 -21.12
N THR A 82 -31.16 15.33 -19.93
CA THR A 82 -30.64 14.69 -18.69
C THR A 82 -31.10 13.25 -18.49
N VAL A 83 -32.19 12.84 -19.16
CA VAL A 83 -32.71 11.47 -19.14
C VAL A 83 -32.55 10.90 -20.55
N ARG A 84 -31.97 9.71 -20.64
CA ARG A 84 -31.74 9.01 -21.91
C ARG A 84 -32.30 7.61 -21.84
N PHE A 85 -32.65 7.07 -23.00
CA PHE A 85 -32.98 5.67 -23.15
C PHE A 85 -31.90 4.93 -23.96
N MET A 86 -31.52 3.73 -23.51
CA MET A 86 -30.63 2.83 -24.24
C MET A 86 -31.11 1.38 -24.18
N SER A 87 -30.85 0.61 -25.23
CA SER A 87 -31.07 -0.84 -25.22
C SER A 87 -29.72 -1.55 -25.32
N PHE A 88 -29.50 -2.53 -24.45
CA PHE A 88 -28.30 -3.34 -24.39
C PHE A 88 -28.63 -4.81 -24.65
N LYS A 89 -27.64 -5.58 -25.11
CA LYS A 89 -27.83 -7.03 -25.33
C LYS A 89 -27.65 -7.83 -24.04
N THR A 90 -26.78 -7.36 -23.15
CA THR A 90 -26.39 -8.06 -21.92
C THR A 90 -26.23 -7.08 -20.75
N GLU A 91 -26.30 -7.58 -19.52
CA GLU A 91 -25.95 -6.80 -18.32
C GLU A 91 -24.51 -6.28 -18.38
N GLU A 92 -23.58 -7.06 -18.96
CA GLU A 92 -22.18 -6.67 -19.10
C GLU A 92 -22.01 -5.45 -20.03
N ASP A 93 -22.77 -5.38 -21.12
CA ASP A 93 -22.79 -4.22 -22.02
C ASP A 93 -23.29 -2.96 -21.29
N ALA A 94 -24.38 -3.08 -20.52
CA ALA A 94 -24.93 -1.99 -19.71
C ALA A 94 -23.92 -1.52 -18.65
N ARG A 95 -23.26 -2.46 -17.96
CA ARG A 95 -22.21 -2.19 -16.98
C ARG A 95 -21.00 -1.51 -17.60
N LYS A 96 -20.58 -1.93 -18.80
CA LYS A 96 -19.48 -1.30 -19.55
C LYS A 96 -19.82 0.13 -19.95
N PHE A 97 -21.05 0.38 -20.40
CA PHE A 97 -21.52 1.73 -20.68
C PHE A 97 -21.53 2.60 -19.40
N ALA A 98 -22.05 2.06 -18.29
CA ALA A 98 -22.09 2.75 -17.01
C ALA A 98 -20.68 3.11 -16.48
N LEU A 99 -19.69 2.22 -16.64
CA LEU A 99 -18.28 2.51 -16.33
C LEU A 99 -17.74 3.69 -17.15
N GLY A 100 -18.13 3.82 -18.42
CA GLY A 100 -17.82 4.99 -19.25
C GLY A 100 -18.48 6.27 -18.73
N GLU A 101 -19.74 6.19 -18.33
CA GLU A 101 -20.47 7.33 -17.75
C GLU A 101 -19.87 7.80 -16.42
N GLY A 102 -19.36 6.88 -15.59
CA GLY A 102 -18.65 7.20 -14.35
C GLY A 102 -17.30 7.89 -14.57
N ARG A 103 -16.71 7.77 -15.76
CA ARG A 103 -15.45 8.43 -16.15
C ARG A 103 -15.63 9.80 -16.77
N THR A 104 -16.88 10.27 -16.87
CA THR A 104 -17.17 11.60 -17.40
C THR A 104 -17.12 12.64 -16.30
N VAL A 105 -16.55 13.81 -16.61
CA VAL A 105 -16.42 14.93 -15.68
C VAL A 105 -17.65 15.83 -15.76
N PHE A 106 -18.19 16.22 -14.61
CA PHE A 106 -19.20 17.27 -14.53
C PHE A 106 -18.51 18.63 -14.30
N GLY A 107 -18.68 19.56 -15.23
CA GLY A 107 -18.17 20.93 -15.10
C GLY A 107 -19.01 21.78 -14.16
N ALA A 108 -18.40 22.76 -13.48
CA ALA A 108 -19.11 23.77 -12.68
C ALA A 108 -19.73 24.87 -13.58
N THR A 109 -20.51 24.45 -14.57
CA THR A 109 -21.32 25.32 -15.42
C THR A 109 -22.73 25.35 -14.85
N ALA A 110 -23.56 26.32 -15.25
CA ALA A 110 -24.96 26.42 -14.84
C ALA A 110 -25.86 25.27 -15.39
N ALA A 111 -25.29 24.08 -15.57
CA ALA A 111 -25.89 22.87 -16.13
C ALA A 111 -26.21 21.84 -15.02
N PRO A 112 -27.10 20.87 -15.31
CA PRO A 112 -27.35 19.73 -14.44
C PRO A 112 -26.07 18.97 -14.09
N MET A 113 -25.92 18.60 -12.81
CA MET A 113 -24.76 17.85 -12.30
C MET A 113 -25.02 16.34 -12.21
N TYR A 114 -25.94 15.84 -13.04
CA TYR A 114 -26.35 14.44 -13.10
C TYR A 114 -26.75 14.07 -14.54
N ARG A 115 -26.74 12.77 -14.82
CA ARG A 115 -27.28 12.13 -16.02
C ARG A 115 -27.91 10.81 -15.62
N PHE A 116 -29.13 10.58 -16.10
CA PHE A 116 -29.80 9.29 -15.99
C PHE A 116 -29.87 8.61 -17.35
N THR A 117 -29.65 7.31 -17.36
CA THR A 117 -29.94 6.45 -18.50
C THR A 117 -30.86 5.34 -18.06
N VAL A 118 -32.12 5.38 -18.52
CA VAL A 118 -33.03 4.25 -18.47
C VAL A 118 -32.57 3.25 -19.52
N PHE A 119 -32.50 1.98 -19.16
CA PHE A 119 -32.11 0.95 -20.10
C PHE A 119 -32.93 -0.32 -20.03
N GLU A 120 -32.89 -1.06 -21.13
CA GLU A 120 -33.47 -2.39 -21.25
C GLU A 120 -32.42 -3.41 -21.69
N ILE A 121 -32.56 -4.61 -21.13
CA ILE A 121 -31.98 -5.87 -21.59
C ILE A 121 -33.14 -6.87 -21.74
N PRO A 122 -32.97 -8.04 -22.41
CA PRO A 122 -34.10 -8.88 -22.81
C PRO A 122 -35.14 -9.19 -21.72
N ASP A 123 -34.70 -9.43 -20.48
CA ASP A 123 -35.57 -9.85 -19.36
C ASP A 123 -35.68 -8.80 -18.24
N HIS A 124 -34.92 -7.70 -18.32
CA HIS A 124 -34.86 -6.71 -17.24
C HIS A 124 -34.79 -5.28 -17.77
N SER A 125 -35.17 -4.36 -16.90
CA SER A 125 -34.96 -2.92 -17.10
C SER A 125 -34.06 -2.39 -15.99
N GLY A 126 -33.50 -1.21 -16.19
CA GLY A 126 -32.68 -0.60 -15.16
C GLY A 126 -32.39 0.87 -15.37
N ILE A 127 -31.65 1.43 -14.42
CA ILE A 127 -31.28 2.83 -14.41
C ILE A 127 -29.79 2.93 -14.11
N ILE A 128 -29.08 3.69 -14.94
CA ILE A 128 -27.72 4.14 -14.67
C ILE A 128 -27.80 5.60 -14.25
N LEU A 129 -27.22 5.91 -13.09
CA LEU A 129 -27.09 7.27 -12.59
C LEU A 129 -25.61 7.62 -12.50
N SER A 130 -25.19 8.63 -13.26
CA SER A 130 -23.89 9.29 -13.14
C SER A 130 -24.12 10.71 -12.64
N ALA A 131 -23.47 11.11 -11.56
CA ALA A 131 -23.65 12.45 -11.00
C ALA A 131 -22.40 12.93 -10.25
N SER A 132 -22.27 14.25 -10.12
CA SER A 132 -21.24 14.82 -9.26
C SER A 132 -21.58 14.61 -7.79
N HIS A 133 -20.58 14.25 -6.99
CA HIS A 133 -20.68 14.16 -5.54
C HIS A 133 -21.13 15.48 -4.88
N ILE A 134 -21.01 16.63 -5.54
CA ILE A 134 -21.46 17.91 -4.96
C ILE A 134 -23.00 18.02 -4.85
N VAL A 135 -23.76 17.17 -5.56
CA VAL A 135 -25.23 17.13 -5.47
C VAL A 135 -25.75 15.87 -4.80
N LEU A 136 -24.98 14.77 -4.76
CA LEU A 136 -25.43 13.46 -4.29
C LEU A 136 -24.35 12.72 -3.50
N ASP A 137 -24.79 11.98 -2.49
CA ASP A 137 -23.99 10.98 -1.77
C ASP A 137 -24.55 9.56 -2.01
N SER A 138 -23.85 8.54 -1.49
CA SER A 138 -24.26 7.14 -1.65
C SER A 138 -25.63 6.85 -1.03
N TRP A 139 -25.99 7.52 0.07
CA TRP A 139 -27.32 7.38 0.68
C TRP A 139 -28.43 7.94 -0.21
N SER A 140 -28.16 9.06 -0.90
CA SER A 140 -29.12 9.67 -1.84
C SER A 140 -29.50 8.72 -2.97
N TYR A 141 -28.58 7.84 -3.37
CA TYR A 141 -28.83 6.84 -4.41
C TYR A 141 -29.90 5.83 -3.99
N SER A 142 -29.81 5.30 -2.76
CA SER A 142 -30.85 4.40 -2.22
C SER A 142 -32.21 5.10 -2.10
N VAL A 143 -32.22 6.40 -1.71
CA VAL A 143 -33.46 7.20 -1.67
C VAL A 143 -34.05 7.36 -3.08
N LEU A 144 -33.22 7.68 -4.07
CA LEU A 144 -33.66 7.83 -5.47
C LEU A 144 -34.19 6.50 -6.02
N ALA A 145 -33.47 5.39 -5.81
CA ALA A 145 -33.90 4.06 -6.26
C ALA A 145 -35.30 3.72 -5.71
N ASN A 146 -35.51 3.93 -4.42
CA ASN A 146 -36.81 3.70 -3.78
C ASN A 146 -37.91 4.61 -4.33
N ASP A 147 -37.64 5.92 -4.43
CA ASP A 147 -38.63 6.89 -4.89
C ASP A 147 -39.01 6.68 -6.37
N ILE A 148 -38.07 6.28 -7.22
CA ILE A 148 -38.34 5.94 -8.63
C ILE A 148 -39.25 4.72 -8.71
N TYR A 149 -38.90 3.65 -8.00
CA TYR A 149 -39.69 2.42 -8.03
C TYR A 149 -41.11 2.63 -7.49
N GLU A 150 -41.27 3.34 -6.37
CA GLU A 150 -42.58 3.65 -5.80
C GLU A 150 -43.44 4.53 -6.72
N THR A 151 -42.80 5.49 -7.41
CA THR A 151 -43.50 6.36 -8.36
C THR A 151 -43.96 5.58 -9.59
N TYR A 152 -43.09 4.70 -10.12
CA TYR A 152 -43.44 3.79 -11.21
C TYR A 152 -44.65 2.92 -10.86
N ARG A 153 -44.68 2.30 -9.67
CA ARG A 153 -45.81 1.47 -9.23
C ARG A 153 -47.13 2.25 -9.20
N ARG A 154 -47.09 3.53 -8.79
CA ARG A 154 -48.29 4.37 -8.79
C ARG A 154 -48.79 4.67 -10.19
N ILE A 155 -47.89 5.00 -11.13
CA ILE A 155 -48.23 5.26 -12.54
C ILE A 155 -48.93 4.03 -13.13
N ILE A 156 -48.32 2.85 -13.04
CA ILE A 156 -48.90 1.60 -13.54
C ILE A 156 -50.26 1.29 -12.88
N SER A 157 -50.40 1.51 -11.58
CA SER A 157 -51.68 1.28 -10.88
C SER A 157 -52.79 2.22 -11.34
N ALA A 158 -52.47 3.48 -11.65
CA ALA A 158 -53.40 4.48 -12.15
C ALA A 158 -53.82 4.17 -13.59
N GLU A 159 -52.87 3.76 -14.44
CA GLU A 159 -53.14 3.32 -15.81
C GLU A 159 -54.05 2.09 -15.87
N THR A 160 -53.76 1.09 -15.02
CA THR A 160 -54.59 -0.13 -14.92
C THR A 160 -56.02 0.21 -14.46
N SER A 161 -56.16 1.14 -13.51
CA SER A 161 -57.47 1.59 -13.01
C SER A 161 -58.24 2.42 -14.05
N ALA A 162 -57.54 3.20 -14.89
CA ALA A 162 -58.15 3.98 -15.97
C ALA A 162 -58.69 3.09 -17.10
N VAL A 163 -58.02 1.97 -17.39
CA VAL A 163 -58.46 1.01 -18.42
C VAL A 163 -59.72 0.25 -18.00
N ASP A 164 -59.86 -0.13 -16.72
CA ASP A 164 -61.04 -0.87 -16.21
C ASP A 164 -62.34 -0.03 -16.17
N THR A 165 -62.26 1.29 -16.18
CA THR A 165 -63.44 2.17 -16.21
C THR A 165 -64.02 2.42 -17.61
N SER A 166 -63.40 1.84 -18.66
CA SER A 166 -63.81 2.02 -20.06
C SER A 166 -64.73 0.92 -20.62
N SER A 167 -65.31 0.08 -19.76
CA SER A 167 -66.31 -0.93 -20.16
C SER A 167 -67.74 -0.40 -19.97
N PRO A 168 -68.56 -0.27 -21.03
CA PRO A 168 -69.95 0.16 -20.89
C PRO A 168 -70.79 -1.05 -20.50
N ASP A 169 -71.01 -1.25 -19.21
CA ASP A 169 -72.19 -1.91 -18.61
C ASP A 169 -71.89 -2.22 -17.14
N ASN A 170 -72.26 -1.31 -16.23
CA ASN A 170 -72.94 -1.73 -15.01
C ASN A 170 -73.59 -0.57 -14.27
N ASP A 171 -74.86 -0.77 -13.96
CA ASP A 171 -75.73 0.11 -13.20
C ASP A 171 -75.29 0.27 -11.74
N GLY A 172 -75.19 1.52 -11.31
CA GLY A 172 -75.67 2.01 -10.02
C GLY A 172 -75.12 1.39 -8.74
N VAL A 173 -73.98 1.90 -8.25
CA VAL A 173 -73.79 2.19 -6.82
C VAL A 173 -73.03 3.51 -6.67
N SER A 174 -73.71 4.52 -6.15
CA SER A 174 -73.13 5.79 -5.74
C SER A 174 -72.21 5.59 -4.54
N VAL A 175 -70.89 5.66 -4.76
CA VAL A 175 -69.90 5.93 -3.72
C VAL A 175 -69.55 7.41 -3.85
N GLU A 176 -69.85 8.19 -2.82
CA GLU A 176 -69.42 9.57 -2.70
C GLU A 176 -67.88 9.60 -2.62
N THR A 177 -67.21 9.78 -3.76
CA THR A 177 -65.84 10.26 -3.81
C THR A 177 -65.87 11.78 -3.80
N SER A 178 -65.31 12.38 -2.75
CA SER A 178 -65.15 13.82 -2.60
C SER A 178 -64.46 14.42 -3.84
N GLU A 179 -65.17 15.29 -4.56
CA GLU A 179 -64.78 15.96 -5.81
C GLU A 179 -63.63 16.99 -5.69
N ASN A 180 -62.69 16.83 -4.76
CA ASN A 180 -61.63 17.83 -4.54
C ASN A 180 -60.25 17.50 -5.16
N ASP A 181 -60.05 16.33 -5.79
CA ASP A 181 -58.71 15.89 -6.21
C ASP A 181 -58.46 15.90 -7.75
N VAL A 182 -59.34 16.47 -8.58
CA VAL A 182 -59.23 16.36 -10.06
C VAL A 182 -58.87 17.70 -10.76
N HIS A 183 -58.44 18.73 -10.02
CA HIS A 183 -58.11 20.04 -10.64
C HIS A 183 -56.73 20.65 -10.29
N GLU A 184 -55.77 19.88 -9.78
CA GLU A 184 -54.36 20.32 -9.65
C GLU A 184 -53.46 19.74 -10.75
N GLU A 185 -53.82 19.90 -12.02
CA GLU A 185 -53.06 19.33 -13.13
C GLU A 185 -52.00 20.28 -13.73
N ASN A 186 -51.54 21.32 -13.01
CA ASN A 186 -50.47 22.22 -13.50
C ASN A 186 -49.60 22.86 -12.40
N SER A 187 -49.53 22.29 -11.19
CA SER A 187 -48.62 22.79 -10.14
C SER A 187 -47.50 21.79 -9.87
N VAL A 188 -46.25 22.26 -9.87
CA VAL A 188 -45.08 21.49 -9.41
C VAL A 188 -45.38 20.90 -8.03
N PRO A 189 -45.25 19.57 -7.82
CA PRO A 189 -45.59 18.94 -6.55
C PRO A 189 -44.82 19.60 -5.40
N GLU A 190 -45.52 19.97 -4.33
CA GLU A 190 -44.93 20.70 -3.21
C GLU A 190 -43.75 19.91 -2.61
N ARG A 191 -42.56 20.51 -2.63
CA ARG A 191 -41.33 19.84 -2.18
C ARG A 191 -41.34 19.67 -0.66
N LYS A 192 -41.77 18.49 -0.21
CA LYS A 192 -41.84 18.12 1.21
C LYS A 192 -40.49 18.12 1.93
N TYR A 193 -39.39 17.87 1.22
CA TYR A 193 -38.03 17.81 1.78
C TYR A 193 -37.07 18.61 0.90
N ASN A 194 -36.39 19.59 1.50
CA ASN A 194 -35.53 20.55 0.80
C ASN A 194 -34.10 20.45 1.31
N PHE A 195 -33.13 20.27 0.41
CA PHE A 195 -31.72 20.25 0.78
C PHE A 195 -31.25 21.63 1.28
N THR A 196 -31.84 22.72 0.77
CA THR A 196 -31.55 24.09 1.18
C THR A 196 -31.81 24.35 2.68
N SER A 197 -32.65 23.55 3.35
CA SER A 197 -32.83 23.67 4.80
C SER A 197 -31.56 23.30 5.59
N SER A 198 -30.68 22.49 5.01
CA SER A 198 -29.39 22.16 5.62
C SER A 198 -28.44 23.37 5.68
N PHE A 199 -28.59 24.35 4.78
CA PHE A 199 -27.67 25.49 4.68
C PHE A 199 -27.72 26.37 5.94
N ALA A 200 -28.93 26.73 6.37
CA ALA A 200 -29.13 27.52 7.58
C ALA A 200 -28.63 26.79 8.84
N ARG A 201 -28.76 25.45 8.87
CA ARG A 201 -28.23 24.63 9.97
C ARG A 201 -26.71 24.74 10.05
N TYR A 202 -26.00 24.68 8.92
CA TYR A 202 -24.55 24.81 8.91
C TYR A 202 -24.09 26.22 9.31
N GLU A 203 -24.74 27.27 8.83
CA GLU A 203 -24.45 28.64 9.26
C GLU A 203 -24.64 28.80 10.78
N THR A 204 -25.70 28.22 11.33
CA THR A 204 -25.95 28.21 12.79
C THR A 204 -24.87 27.42 13.55
N TYR A 205 -24.45 26.27 13.02
CA TYR A 205 -23.40 25.46 13.64
C TYR A 205 -22.07 26.21 13.73
N LEU A 206 -21.64 26.89 12.66
CA LEU A 206 -20.37 27.64 12.63
C LEU A 206 -20.30 28.75 13.69
N LEU A 207 -21.45 29.26 14.14
CA LEU A 207 -21.54 30.30 15.18
C LEU A 207 -21.71 29.72 16.60
N SER A 208 -21.92 28.41 16.73
CA SER A 208 -22.27 27.74 17.98
C SER A 208 -21.05 27.38 18.86
N ASP A 209 -21.30 27.16 20.15
CA ASP A 209 -20.28 26.61 21.07
C ASP A 209 -19.90 25.17 20.72
N LYS A 210 -20.78 24.44 20.04
CA LYS A 210 -20.48 23.10 19.54
C LYS A 210 -19.33 23.14 18.53
N TYR A 211 -19.30 24.11 17.60
CA TYR A 211 -18.19 24.26 16.65
C TYR A 211 -16.86 24.48 17.39
N ARG A 212 -16.83 25.35 18.41
CA ARG A 212 -15.63 25.61 19.22
C ARG A 212 -15.16 24.35 19.95
N THR A 213 -16.09 23.60 20.53
CA THR A 213 -15.81 22.34 21.26
C THR A 213 -15.31 21.25 20.32
N ASP A 214 -15.93 21.10 19.14
CA ASP A 214 -15.52 20.13 18.13
C ASP A 214 -14.11 20.47 17.61
N LEU A 215 -13.82 21.74 17.34
CA LEU A 215 -12.49 22.19 16.93
C LEU A 215 -11.44 21.93 18.01
N GLN A 216 -11.75 22.23 19.28
CA GLN A 216 -10.83 22.00 20.40
C GLN A 216 -10.44 20.53 20.54
N PHE A 217 -11.41 19.61 20.41
CA PHE A 217 -11.14 18.17 20.43
C PHE A 217 -10.09 17.76 19.39
N TRP A 218 -10.17 18.26 18.15
CA TRP A 218 -9.21 17.91 17.11
C TRP A 218 -7.83 18.49 17.36
N LYS A 219 -7.72 19.64 18.03
CA LYS A 219 -6.43 20.19 18.47
C LYS A 219 -5.77 19.29 19.50
N GLU A 220 -6.51 18.94 20.56
CA GLU A 220 -6.05 18.06 21.64
C GLU A 220 -5.68 16.66 21.12
N ARG A 221 -6.46 16.11 20.17
CA ARG A 221 -6.20 14.79 19.57
C ARG A 221 -4.80 14.65 18.98
N TYR A 222 -4.23 15.76 18.49
CA TYR A 222 -2.96 15.82 17.77
C TYR A 222 -1.90 16.67 18.47
N GLU A 223 -2.11 17.09 19.72
CA GLU A 223 -1.16 17.97 20.44
C GLU A 223 0.23 17.32 20.66
N ASP A 224 0.26 16.01 20.87
CA ASP A 224 1.48 15.21 21.01
C ASP A 224 2.13 14.84 19.66
N GLY A 225 1.64 15.41 18.56
CA GLY A 225 2.05 15.05 17.21
C GLY A 225 1.38 13.78 16.67
N ILE A 226 1.60 13.55 15.37
CA ILE A 226 1.19 12.32 14.67
C ILE A 226 2.11 12.07 13.47
N THR A 227 2.55 10.83 13.31
CA THR A 227 3.24 10.41 12.09
C THR A 227 2.21 10.01 11.04
N PRO A 228 2.30 10.53 9.80
CA PRO A 228 1.44 10.08 8.72
C PRO A 228 1.56 8.57 8.45
N THR A 229 0.45 7.95 8.09
CA THR A 229 0.37 6.51 7.83
C THR A 229 0.12 6.22 6.36
N TYR A 230 1.05 5.49 5.75
CA TYR A 230 1.01 5.16 4.33
C TYR A 230 0.82 3.66 4.10
N ILE A 231 0.10 3.30 3.04
CA ILE A 231 -0.09 1.91 2.65
C ILE A 231 1.19 1.28 2.07
N VAL A 232 2.05 2.10 1.46
CA VAL A 232 3.40 1.75 1.02
C VAL A 232 4.40 2.74 1.63
N PRO A 233 5.04 2.41 2.77
CA PRO A 233 5.97 3.32 3.45
C PRO A 233 7.08 3.81 2.53
N GLY A 234 7.34 5.12 2.55
CA GLY A 234 8.39 5.75 1.75
C GLY A 234 7.99 6.14 0.32
N ARG A 235 6.81 5.75 -0.16
CA ARG A 235 6.29 6.13 -1.48
C ARG A 235 5.28 7.27 -1.35
N LYS A 236 5.73 8.50 -1.58
CA LYS A 236 4.83 9.67 -1.64
C LYS A 236 4.27 9.80 -3.06
N ASN A 237 2.96 9.71 -3.21
CA ASN A 237 2.29 10.16 -4.43
C ASN A 237 1.16 11.13 -4.07
N ASP A 238 1.44 12.41 -4.22
CA ASP A 238 0.48 13.48 -3.92
C ASP A 238 -0.20 14.02 -5.18
N MET A 239 0.14 13.53 -6.38
CA MET A 239 -0.23 14.19 -7.64
C MET A 239 -1.11 13.36 -8.57
N SER A 240 -1.07 12.03 -8.49
CA SER A 240 -1.96 11.19 -9.28
C SER A 240 -3.18 10.75 -8.50
N SER A 241 -4.28 10.56 -9.22
CA SER A 241 -5.50 9.96 -8.70
C SER A 241 -5.91 8.72 -9.48
N SER A 242 -5.21 8.34 -10.56
CA SER A 242 -5.56 7.17 -11.38
C SER A 242 -5.61 5.91 -10.53
N SER A 243 -6.75 5.22 -10.57
CA SER A 243 -6.99 4.03 -9.74
C SER A 243 -7.69 2.92 -10.50
N GLU A 244 -7.42 1.69 -10.08
CA GLU A 244 -8.10 0.49 -10.55
C GLU A 244 -8.84 -0.19 -9.40
N ARG A 245 -9.95 -0.86 -9.72
CA ARG A 245 -10.80 -1.57 -8.75
C ARG A 245 -10.65 -3.08 -8.89
N ARG A 246 -10.53 -3.77 -7.77
CA ARG A 246 -10.65 -5.24 -7.68
C ARG A 246 -11.77 -5.62 -6.73
N LEU A 247 -12.54 -6.63 -7.10
CA LEU A 247 -13.66 -7.14 -6.32
C LEU A 247 -13.25 -8.44 -5.63
N TYR A 248 -13.62 -8.57 -4.35
CA TYR A 248 -13.33 -9.72 -3.53
C TYR A 248 -14.61 -10.21 -2.85
N PHE A 249 -14.72 -11.53 -2.74
CA PHE A 249 -15.82 -12.22 -2.07
C PHE A 249 -15.25 -12.99 -0.89
N LEU A 250 -15.65 -12.63 0.33
CA LEU A 250 -15.29 -13.45 1.48
C LEU A 250 -16.05 -14.77 1.41
N THR A 251 -15.40 -15.84 1.89
CA THR A 251 -16.07 -17.13 2.04
C THR A 251 -17.25 -17.00 3.01
N SER A 252 -18.27 -17.85 2.83
CA SER A 252 -19.41 -17.89 3.77
C SER A 252 -18.93 -18.16 5.20
N GLU A 253 -17.90 -18.99 5.36
CA GLU A 253 -17.32 -19.31 6.66
C GLU A 253 -16.72 -18.08 7.35
N LEU A 254 -15.83 -17.34 6.67
CA LEU A 254 -15.20 -16.16 7.26
C LEU A 254 -16.24 -15.06 7.52
N SER A 255 -17.22 -14.91 6.63
CA SER A 255 -18.32 -13.95 6.83
C SER A 255 -19.16 -14.28 8.07
N ALA A 256 -19.44 -15.57 8.30
CA ALA A 256 -20.11 -16.03 9.52
C ALA A 256 -19.24 -15.81 10.77
N LYS A 257 -17.93 -16.12 10.71
CA LYS A 257 -16.97 -15.86 11.79
C LYS A 257 -16.91 -14.37 12.15
N ILE A 258 -16.90 -13.46 11.18
CA ILE A 258 -16.97 -12.01 11.42
C ILE A 258 -18.29 -11.64 12.11
N LYS A 259 -19.45 -12.11 11.61
CA LYS A 259 -20.75 -11.82 12.22
C LYS A 259 -20.82 -12.31 13.67
N ASP A 260 -20.37 -13.52 13.93
CA ASP A 260 -20.31 -14.10 15.28
C ASP A 260 -19.36 -13.34 16.20
N PHE A 261 -18.16 -12.96 15.71
CA PHE A 261 -17.22 -12.12 16.45
C PHE A 261 -17.83 -10.77 16.84
N CYS A 262 -18.55 -10.13 15.91
CA CYS A 262 -19.26 -8.88 16.16
C CYS A 262 -20.31 -9.03 17.28
N VAL A 263 -21.12 -10.10 17.24
CA VAL A 263 -22.14 -10.38 18.25
C VAL A 263 -21.50 -10.64 19.63
N ARG A 264 -20.49 -11.51 19.70
CA ARG A 264 -19.81 -11.87 20.95
C ARG A 264 -19.14 -10.68 21.64
N ASN A 265 -18.56 -9.77 20.86
CA ASN A 265 -17.81 -8.62 21.39
C ASN A 265 -18.61 -7.31 21.41
N SER A 266 -19.88 -7.32 20.97
CA SER A 266 -20.73 -6.12 20.87
C SER A 266 -20.11 -4.98 20.05
N ILE A 267 -19.52 -5.32 18.91
CA ILE A 267 -18.89 -4.39 17.96
C ILE A 267 -19.53 -4.49 16.57
N SER A 268 -19.26 -3.53 15.68
CA SER A 268 -19.74 -3.56 14.29
C SER A 268 -18.75 -4.23 13.35
N ALA A 269 -19.23 -4.75 12.22
CA ALA A 269 -18.37 -5.30 11.18
C ALA A 269 -17.38 -4.25 10.63
N ALA A 270 -17.84 -3.00 10.45
CA ALA A 270 -16.98 -1.87 10.07
C ALA A 270 -15.73 -1.78 10.94
N THR A 271 -15.91 -1.85 12.27
CA THR A 271 -14.81 -1.82 13.24
C THR A 271 -13.85 -3.00 13.08
N VAL A 272 -14.32 -4.19 12.73
CA VAL A 272 -13.45 -5.37 12.51
C VAL A 272 -12.58 -5.16 11.26
N PHE A 273 -13.17 -4.69 10.15
CA PHE A 273 -12.43 -4.38 8.93
C PHE A 273 -11.43 -3.23 9.13
N GLU A 274 -11.86 -2.13 9.76
CA GLU A 274 -10.99 -1.01 10.11
C GLU A 274 -9.84 -1.45 11.01
N SER A 275 -10.09 -2.33 12.00
CA SER A 275 -9.05 -2.86 12.89
C SER A 275 -8.00 -3.67 12.13
N ALA A 276 -8.41 -4.53 11.20
CA ALA A 276 -7.47 -5.31 10.39
C ALA A 276 -6.55 -4.40 9.56
N VAL A 277 -7.10 -3.34 8.96
CA VAL A 277 -6.33 -2.33 8.23
C VAL A 277 -5.40 -1.55 9.15
N LEU A 278 -5.87 -1.12 10.33
CA LEU A 278 -5.08 -0.37 11.29
C LEU A 278 -3.92 -1.19 11.88
N ILE A 279 -4.13 -2.48 12.15
CA ILE A 279 -3.07 -3.42 12.59
C ILE A 279 -2.01 -3.55 11.50
N TYR A 280 -2.42 -3.76 10.25
CA TYR A 280 -1.50 -3.82 9.12
C TYR A 280 -0.66 -2.54 9.01
N LEU A 281 -1.31 -1.37 9.02
CA LEU A 281 -0.67 -0.07 8.92
C LEU A 281 0.27 0.22 10.09
N SER A 282 -0.10 -0.14 11.32
CA SER A 282 0.75 0.00 12.51
C SER A 282 2.09 -0.69 12.31
N ARG A 283 2.05 -1.94 11.86
CA ARG A 283 3.24 -2.78 11.75
C ARG A 283 4.15 -2.36 10.60
N ILE A 284 3.61 -2.01 9.43
CA ILE A 284 4.45 -1.60 8.29
C ILE A 284 5.04 -0.18 8.47
N ASN A 285 4.31 0.73 9.14
CA ASN A 285 4.79 2.09 9.41
C ASN A 285 5.59 2.17 10.73
N ARG A 286 5.65 1.08 11.51
CA ARG A 286 6.34 0.99 12.81
C ARG A 286 5.88 2.09 13.78
N THR A 287 4.57 2.30 13.86
CA THR A 287 3.94 3.30 14.73
C THR A 287 2.74 2.73 15.47
N GLU A 288 2.60 3.08 16.74
CA GLU A 288 1.44 2.71 17.56
C GLU A 288 0.23 3.62 17.30
N LYS A 289 0.46 4.89 16.92
CA LYS A 289 -0.62 5.84 16.61
C LYS A 289 -0.83 5.85 15.09
N VAL A 290 -1.96 5.30 14.66
CA VAL A 290 -2.25 5.01 13.24
C VAL A 290 -3.52 5.74 12.82
N SER A 291 -3.57 6.22 11.58
CA SER A 291 -4.77 6.86 11.01
C SER A 291 -5.23 6.18 9.73
N ILE A 292 -6.54 6.13 9.53
CA ILE A 292 -7.21 5.88 8.25
C ILE A 292 -8.27 6.96 8.03
N ASN A 293 -8.71 7.17 6.80
CA ASN A 293 -9.90 7.95 6.52
C ASN A 293 -11.13 7.04 6.52
N THR A 294 -12.24 7.53 7.06
CA THR A 294 -13.53 6.82 7.02
C THR A 294 -14.64 7.80 6.63
N MET A 295 -15.64 7.32 5.89
CA MET A 295 -16.80 8.12 5.50
C MET A 295 -17.90 8.02 6.54
N VAL A 296 -18.34 9.15 7.07
CA VAL A 296 -19.48 9.23 7.99
C VAL A 296 -20.68 9.86 7.30
N LEU A 297 -21.86 9.31 7.58
CA LEU A 297 -23.13 9.89 7.13
C LEU A 297 -23.38 11.20 7.90
N GLY A 298 -23.56 12.32 7.20
CA GLY A 298 -23.87 13.64 7.78
C GLY A 298 -25.36 13.91 8.01
N ARG A 299 -26.21 12.87 8.02
CA ARG A 299 -27.67 12.97 8.16
C ARG A 299 -28.06 12.82 9.64
N ASN A 300 -28.58 13.87 10.24
CA ASN A 300 -28.87 14.02 11.67
C ASN A 300 -30.29 13.62 12.06
N ASN A 301 -31.27 13.78 11.17
CA ASN A 301 -32.69 13.58 11.49
C ASN A 301 -33.44 12.82 10.38
N ALA A 302 -34.69 12.45 10.65
CA ALA A 302 -35.52 11.67 9.73
C ALA A 302 -35.81 12.42 8.41
N ALA A 303 -35.92 13.75 8.43
CA ALA A 303 -36.12 14.54 7.23
C ALA A 303 -34.87 14.51 6.34
N GLU A 304 -33.68 14.73 6.90
CA GLU A 304 -32.41 14.64 6.18
C GLU A 304 -32.19 13.24 5.62
N LYS A 305 -32.58 12.16 6.32
CA LYS A 305 -32.53 10.78 5.77
C LYS A 305 -33.39 10.54 4.54
N LYS A 306 -34.43 11.35 4.32
CA LYS A 306 -35.34 11.32 3.16
C LYS A 306 -35.02 12.39 2.12
N THR A 307 -34.01 13.23 2.37
CA THR A 307 -33.66 14.35 1.49
C THR A 307 -32.48 13.96 0.62
N VAL A 308 -32.68 13.88 -0.69
CA VAL A 308 -31.58 13.72 -1.66
C VAL A 308 -30.62 14.91 -1.54
N GLY A 309 -29.31 14.67 -1.52
CA GLY A 309 -28.30 15.72 -1.33
C GLY A 309 -26.95 15.22 -0.84
N MET A 310 -25.93 16.10 -0.89
CA MET A 310 -24.59 15.78 -0.42
C MET A 310 -24.43 16.05 1.09
N TYR A 311 -24.49 14.99 1.91
CA TYR A 311 -24.31 15.09 3.37
C TYR A 311 -23.06 14.36 3.89
N ALA A 312 -22.54 13.37 3.16
CA ALA A 312 -21.43 12.55 3.62
C ALA A 312 -20.16 13.39 3.92
N SER A 313 -19.38 12.98 4.92
CA SER A 313 -18.12 13.63 5.26
C SER A 313 -17.04 12.59 5.44
N VAL A 314 -15.82 12.94 5.03
CA VAL A 314 -14.63 12.11 5.27
C VAL A 314 -13.97 12.61 6.54
N LEU A 315 -13.69 11.72 7.48
CA LEU A 315 -13.04 12.04 8.74
C LEU A 315 -11.82 11.14 8.96
N PRO A 316 -10.71 11.67 9.50
CA PRO A 316 -9.61 10.83 9.93
C PRO A 316 -9.98 10.08 11.21
N LEU A 317 -9.90 8.76 11.16
CA LEU A 317 -10.00 7.86 12.30
C LEU A 317 -8.58 7.53 12.77
N THR A 318 -8.12 8.21 13.81
CA THR A 318 -6.84 7.92 14.46
C THR A 318 -7.09 7.00 15.66
N VAL A 319 -6.25 5.97 15.84
CA VAL A 319 -6.29 5.04 16.98
C VAL A 319 -4.86 4.77 17.46
N SER A 320 -4.71 4.52 18.77
CA SER A 320 -3.46 4.02 19.34
C SER A 320 -3.59 2.52 19.57
N LEU A 321 -2.65 1.76 19.02
CA LEU A 321 -2.56 0.31 19.10
C LEU A 321 -1.24 -0.05 19.77
N LYS A 322 -1.28 -0.76 20.89
CA LYS A 322 -0.09 -1.29 21.55
C LYS A 322 0.10 -2.75 21.18
N GLY A 323 1.35 -3.20 21.13
CA GLY A 323 1.70 -4.58 20.78
C GLY A 323 1.00 -5.66 21.63
N ASN A 324 0.69 -5.34 22.89
CA ASN A 324 0.04 -6.23 23.86
C ASN A 324 -1.49 -6.08 23.95
N ASP A 325 -2.09 -5.18 23.19
CA ASP A 325 -3.55 -5.07 23.10
C ASP A 325 -4.10 -6.34 22.43
N SER A 326 -5.20 -6.88 22.93
CA SER A 326 -5.89 -7.98 22.27
C SER A 326 -6.63 -7.48 21.02
N ALA A 327 -6.94 -8.39 20.10
CA ALA A 327 -7.77 -8.06 18.94
C ALA A 327 -9.15 -7.46 19.34
N ALA A 328 -9.76 -7.96 20.41
CA ALA A 328 -11.00 -7.40 20.96
C ALA A 328 -10.80 -5.99 21.54
N ASP A 329 -9.71 -5.73 22.24
CA ASP A 329 -9.39 -4.39 22.78
C ASP A 329 -9.18 -3.38 21.66
N ILE A 330 -8.46 -3.77 20.60
CA ILE A 330 -8.24 -2.94 19.41
C ILE A 330 -9.58 -2.59 18.76
N CYS A 331 -10.43 -3.59 18.51
CA CYS A 331 -11.75 -3.34 17.94
C CYS A 331 -12.58 -2.39 18.83
N ASN A 332 -12.59 -2.59 20.14
CA ASN A 332 -13.30 -1.70 21.06
C ASN A 332 -12.74 -0.26 21.05
N ASN A 333 -11.42 -0.10 20.95
CA ASN A 333 -10.77 1.21 20.82
C ASN A 333 -11.13 1.90 19.50
N VAL A 334 -11.16 1.15 18.40
CA VAL A 334 -11.62 1.62 17.08
C VAL A 334 -13.08 2.07 17.15
N MET A 335 -13.98 1.26 17.73
CA MET A 335 -15.38 1.62 17.93
C MET A 335 -15.54 2.90 18.78
N ARG A 336 -14.74 3.05 19.86
CA ARG A 336 -14.75 4.26 20.70
C ARG A 336 -14.34 5.49 19.88
N SER A 337 -13.23 5.41 19.16
CA SER A 337 -12.73 6.50 18.31
C SER A 337 -13.73 6.86 17.20
N HIS A 338 -14.37 5.86 16.57
CA HIS A 338 -15.42 6.09 15.58
C HIS A 338 -16.61 6.88 16.16
N ARG A 339 -17.05 6.57 17.39
CA ARG A 339 -18.12 7.32 18.07
C ARG A 339 -17.70 8.77 18.36
N GLU A 340 -16.44 9.01 18.69
CA GLU A 340 -15.91 10.35 18.97
C GLU A 340 -15.90 11.23 17.72
N ILE A 341 -15.40 10.72 16.59
CA ILE A 341 -15.38 11.47 15.33
C ILE A 341 -16.80 11.68 14.78
N TYR A 342 -17.68 10.68 14.93
CA TYR A 342 -19.08 10.77 14.46
C TYR A 342 -19.86 11.89 15.15
N ARG A 343 -19.64 12.11 16.45
CA ARG A 343 -20.26 13.22 17.21
C ARG A 343 -19.83 14.62 16.70
N ARG A 344 -18.78 14.69 15.89
CA ARG A 344 -18.10 15.91 15.44
C ARG A 344 -18.08 16.04 13.91
N ARG A 345 -18.88 15.22 13.22
CA ARG A 345 -18.97 15.15 11.75
C ARG A 345 -19.39 16.43 11.04
N ASP A 346 -20.00 17.38 11.75
CA ASP A 346 -20.41 18.67 11.16
C ASP A 346 -19.22 19.63 10.98
N LEU A 347 -18.08 19.38 11.64
CA LEU A 347 -16.89 20.21 11.50
C LEU A 347 -16.30 20.07 10.08
N PRO A 348 -16.01 21.18 9.37
CA PRO A 348 -15.46 21.11 8.02
C PRO A 348 -14.12 20.36 7.99
N PHE A 349 -13.93 19.49 6.99
CA PHE A 349 -12.70 18.71 6.83
C PHE A 349 -11.42 19.57 6.83
N ASN A 350 -11.47 20.76 6.20
CA ASN A 350 -10.34 21.68 6.17
C ASN A 350 -9.95 22.23 7.56
N GLU A 351 -10.89 22.34 8.50
CA GLU A 351 -10.61 22.72 9.89
C GLU A 351 -9.91 21.58 10.63
N ILE A 352 -10.38 20.35 10.41
CA ILE A 352 -9.74 19.13 10.95
C ILE A 352 -8.31 19.02 10.42
N MET A 353 -8.13 19.17 9.11
CA MET A 353 -6.80 19.11 8.50
C MET A 353 -5.90 20.27 8.92
N SER A 354 -6.45 21.45 9.19
CA SER A 354 -5.68 22.55 9.78
C SER A 354 -5.21 22.20 11.19
N ALA A 355 -6.04 21.57 12.01
CA ALA A 355 -5.63 21.08 13.33
C ALA A 355 -4.52 20.01 13.22
N VAL A 356 -4.66 19.05 12.31
CA VAL A 356 -3.63 18.04 12.03
C VAL A 356 -2.30 18.67 11.61
N ARG A 357 -2.33 19.69 10.74
CA ARG A 357 -1.11 20.37 10.26
C ARG A 357 -0.43 21.17 11.36
N LEU A 358 -1.21 21.96 12.11
CA LEU A 358 -0.69 22.89 13.11
C LEU A 358 -0.23 22.19 14.39
N TYR A 359 -0.98 21.21 14.88
CA TYR A 359 -0.71 20.53 16.15
C TYR A 359 -0.03 19.18 15.93
N GLY A 360 -0.40 18.46 14.87
CA GLY A 360 0.16 17.16 14.55
C GLY A 360 1.55 17.17 13.89
N GLY A 361 2.02 18.31 13.42
CA GLY A 361 3.33 18.44 12.74
C GLY A 361 3.37 17.84 11.33
N VAL A 362 2.21 17.63 10.69
CA VAL A 362 2.10 17.00 9.38
C VAL A 362 2.04 18.05 8.28
N SER A 363 2.96 18.02 7.32
CA SER A 363 2.99 18.98 6.19
C SER A 363 2.24 18.51 4.93
N GLY A 364 1.70 17.29 4.92
CA GLY A 364 1.03 16.66 3.78
C GLY A 364 -0.26 15.94 4.16
N ARG A 365 -0.52 14.79 3.51
CA ARG A 365 -1.63 13.90 3.86
C ARG A 365 -1.34 13.23 5.21
N LEU A 366 -2.37 13.11 6.05
CA LEU A 366 -2.29 12.35 7.30
C LEU A 366 -2.25 10.83 7.03
N THR A 367 -3.00 10.39 6.02
CA THR A 367 -3.03 9.01 5.57
C THR A 367 -3.48 8.94 4.12
N ASP A 368 -3.05 7.90 3.41
CA ASP A 368 -3.45 7.55 2.05
C ASP A 368 -4.40 6.34 1.99
N VAL A 369 -4.94 5.92 3.15
CA VAL A 369 -5.85 4.79 3.28
C VAL A 369 -7.23 5.26 3.66
N MET A 370 -8.24 4.74 2.95
CA MET A 370 -9.64 4.95 3.27
C MET A 370 -10.36 3.63 3.43
N VAL A 371 -11.25 3.54 4.41
CA VAL A 371 -12.17 2.42 4.60
C VAL A 371 -13.59 2.95 4.56
N ASN A 372 -14.39 2.44 3.62
CA ASN A 372 -15.80 2.76 3.47
C ASN A 372 -16.63 1.54 3.80
N PHE A 373 -17.64 1.71 4.65
CA PHE A 373 -18.56 0.63 4.99
C PHE A 373 -19.99 1.07 4.65
N GLN A 374 -20.67 0.33 3.79
CA GLN A 374 -22.04 0.63 3.38
C GLN A 374 -22.97 -0.54 3.67
N ASN A 375 -24.01 -0.26 4.45
CA ASN A 375 -25.06 -1.22 4.84
C ASN A 375 -26.48 -0.74 4.51
N SER A 376 -26.61 0.25 3.62
CA SER A 376 -27.91 0.76 3.20
C SER A 376 -28.61 -0.27 2.32
N VAL A 377 -29.69 -0.86 2.81
CA VAL A 377 -30.52 -1.78 2.03
C VAL A 377 -31.38 -0.98 1.06
N THR A 378 -31.45 -1.41 -0.20
CA THR A 378 -32.44 -0.89 -1.14
C THR A 378 -33.71 -1.73 -0.97
N GLU A 379 -34.78 -1.14 -0.45
CA GLU A 379 -36.05 -1.84 -0.18
C GLU A 379 -36.90 -2.05 -1.46
N VAL A 380 -36.25 -2.31 -2.59
CA VAL A 380 -36.88 -2.52 -3.90
C VAL A 380 -36.37 -3.84 -4.49
N PRO A 381 -37.16 -4.53 -5.33
CA PRO A 381 -36.74 -5.75 -6.01
C PRO A 381 -35.76 -5.40 -7.14
N ALA A 382 -34.52 -5.07 -6.77
CA ALA A 382 -33.46 -4.71 -7.69
C ALA A 382 -32.08 -5.02 -7.11
N ARG A 383 -31.12 -5.26 -8.01
CA ARG A 383 -29.69 -5.30 -7.70
C ARG A 383 -29.07 -3.92 -7.90
N THR A 384 -28.18 -3.51 -7.00
CA THR A 384 -27.48 -2.22 -7.10
C THR A 384 -25.97 -2.37 -7.03
N GLU A 385 -25.24 -1.74 -7.96
CA GLU A 385 -23.78 -1.79 -7.99
C GLU A 385 -23.20 -0.37 -8.06
N TRP A 386 -22.15 -0.13 -7.26
CA TRP A 386 -21.30 1.05 -7.37
C TRP A 386 -20.14 0.82 -8.31
N LEU A 387 -19.98 1.70 -9.28
CA LEU A 387 -18.96 1.58 -10.31
C LEU A 387 -17.80 2.52 -10.01
N SER A 388 -16.57 2.05 -10.30
CA SER A 388 -15.38 2.88 -10.16
C SER A 388 -15.39 3.97 -11.23
N ASN A 389 -15.13 5.21 -10.82
CA ASN A 389 -14.91 6.33 -11.72
C ASN A 389 -13.47 6.34 -12.29
N GLY A 390 -12.62 5.38 -11.91
CA GLY A 390 -11.22 5.28 -12.32
C GLY A 390 -10.25 6.19 -11.56
N TYR A 391 -10.71 6.94 -10.55
CA TYR A 391 -9.89 7.88 -9.81
C TYR A 391 -10.19 7.91 -8.30
N ASN A 392 -9.16 7.93 -7.47
CA ASN A 392 -9.27 8.08 -6.03
C ASN A 392 -8.18 9.01 -5.47
N GLU A 393 -8.52 9.81 -4.47
CA GLU A 393 -7.54 10.64 -3.76
C GLU A 393 -6.59 9.79 -2.91
N SER A 394 -7.13 8.79 -2.22
CA SER A 394 -6.41 7.86 -1.37
C SER A 394 -5.73 6.78 -2.22
N ALA A 395 -4.52 6.40 -1.85
CA ALA A 395 -3.75 5.36 -2.52
C ALA A 395 -4.41 3.99 -2.44
N PHE A 396 -5.13 3.73 -1.34
CA PHE A 396 -5.83 2.48 -1.09
C PHE A 396 -7.19 2.75 -0.45
N VAL A 397 -8.26 2.32 -1.10
CA VAL A 397 -9.64 2.45 -0.61
C VAL A 397 -10.28 1.07 -0.50
N LEU A 398 -10.60 0.66 0.72
CA LEU A 398 -11.35 -0.57 0.99
C LEU A 398 -12.85 -0.23 1.11
N ASN A 399 -13.65 -0.61 0.13
CA ASN A 399 -15.10 -0.43 0.13
C ASN A 399 -15.80 -1.74 0.49
N ILE A 400 -16.33 -1.84 1.70
CA ILE A 400 -17.13 -2.98 2.16
C ILE A 400 -18.61 -2.72 1.87
N ASP A 401 -19.24 -3.72 1.25
CA ASP A 401 -20.63 -3.69 0.82
C ASP A 401 -21.46 -4.77 1.54
N GLU A 402 -22.41 -4.32 2.35
CA GLU A 402 -23.37 -5.12 3.11
C GLU A 402 -24.81 -4.67 2.81
N ARG A 403 -25.16 -4.46 1.53
CA ARG A 403 -26.47 -3.88 1.15
C ARG A 403 -27.61 -4.90 0.98
N ASP A 404 -27.33 -6.12 0.56
CA ASP A 404 -28.38 -7.03 0.04
C ASP A 404 -28.61 -8.28 0.91
N GLY A 405 -28.29 -8.21 2.21
CA GLY A 405 -28.57 -9.31 3.16
C GLY A 405 -27.85 -10.63 2.83
N GLY A 406 -26.85 -10.60 1.95
CA GLY A 406 -26.09 -11.78 1.54
C GLY A 406 -25.42 -12.49 2.72
N ASN A 407 -25.23 -13.80 2.56
CA ASN A 407 -24.48 -14.61 3.52
C ASN A 407 -22.96 -14.36 3.47
N ARG A 408 -22.49 -13.47 2.59
CA ARG A 408 -21.08 -13.16 2.36
C ARG A 408 -20.87 -11.65 2.35
N TYR A 409 -19.78 -11.19 2.96
CA TYR A 409 -19.31 -9.84 2.70
C TYR A 409 -18.67 -9.77 1.31
N VAL A 410 -19.09 -8.77 0.55
CA VAL A 410 -18.45 -8.37 -0.70
C VAL A 410 -17.70 -7.08 -0.42
N PHE A 411 -16.48 -6.97 -0.93
CA PHE A 411 -15.76 -5.71 -0.84
C PHE A 411 -14.95 -5.49 -2.10
N SER A 412 -14.68 -4.22 -2.37
CA SER A 412 -13.77 -3.83 -3.44
C SER A 412 -12.60 -3.04 -2.90
N VAL A 413 -11.47 -3.16 -3.58
CA VAL A 413 -10.27 -2.38 -3.31
C VAL A 413 -10.04 -1.49 -4.52
N ASP A 414 -10.10 -0.17 -4.32
CA ASP A 414 -9.53 0.77 -5.28
C ASP A 414 -8.09 1.07 -4.88
N TYR A 415 -7.15 0.91 -5.80
CA TYR A 415 -5.75 1.22 -5.56
C TYR A 415 -5.20 2.16 -6.64
N GLN A 416 -4.32 3.08 -6.25
CA GLN A 416 -3.65 3.97 -7.20
C GLN A 416 -2.55 3.23 -7.97
N THR A 417 -2.63 3.24 -9.29
CA THR A 417 -1.69 2.49 -10.17
C THR A 417 -0.27 3.05 -10.15
N GLU A 418 -0.07 4.27 -9.67
CA GLU A 418 1.26 4.84 -9.48
C GLU A 418 1.87 4.54 -8.10
N VAL A 419 1.05 4.17 -7.11
CA VAL A 419 1.52 3.72 -5.79
C VAL A 419 1.79 2.22 -5.82
N PHE A 420 0.97 1.46 -6.53
CA PHE A 420 1.11 0.02 -6.70
C PHE A 420 1.68 -0.30 -8.09
N GLU A 421 2.96 -0.69 -8.15
CA GLU A 421 3.66 -1.02 -9.41
C GLU A 421 2.96 -2.10 -10.24
N THR A 422 2.28 -3.03 -9.57
CA THR A 422 1.58 -4.14 -10.20
C THR A 422 0.27 -4.44 -9.49
N GLU A 423 -0.72 -4.92 -10.23
CA GLU A 423 -1.97 -5.47 -9.69
C GLU A 423 -1.72 -6.56 -8.62
N LYS A 424 -0.66 -7.36 -8.81
CA LYS A 424 -0.22 -8.38 -7.87
C LYS A 424 0.13 -7.79 -6.49
N SER A 425 0.72 -6.60 -6.45
CA SER A 425 1.08 -5.94 -5.19
C SER A 425 -0.16 -5.54 -4.37
N ALA A 426 -1.20 -5.01 -5.04
CA ALA A 426 -2.47 -4.70 -4.40
C ALA A 426 -3.23 -5.97 -3.96
N THR A 427 -3.13 -7.04 -4.75
CA THR A 427 -3.73 -8.34 -4.43
C THR A 427 -3.11 -8.97 -3.19
N LEU A 428 -1.78 -9.06 -3.12
CA LEU A 428 -1.06 -9.57 -1.94
C LEU A 428 -1.43 -8.79 -0.68
N LEU A 429 -1.49 -7.46 -0.76
CA LEU A 429 -1.89 -6.64 0.37
C LEU A 429 -3.32 -6.96 0.83
N THR A 430 -4.24 -7.14 -0.11
CA THR A 430 -5.62 -7.51 0.21
C THR A 430 -5.69 -8.89 0.88
N GLU A 431 -4.92 -9.86 0.40
CA GLU A 431 -4.81 -11.19 1.02
C GLU A 431 -4.27 -11.13 2.45
N ARG A 432 -3.30 -10.24 2.72
CA ARG A 432 -2.80 -9.96 4.08
C ARG A 432 -3.89 -9.39 4.99
N ILE A 433 -4.70 -8.44 4.52
CA ILE A 433 -5.86 -7.92 5.29
C ILE A 433 -6.84 -9.06 5.60
N ILE A 434 -7.16 -9.91 4.62
CA ILE A 434 -8.03 -11.09 4.82
C ILE A 434 -7.41 -12.05 5.84
N HIS A 435 -6.10 -12.28 5.79
CA HIS A 435 -5.40 -13.14 6.74
C HIS A 435 -5.44 -12.60 8.17
N ILE A 436 -5.32 -11.29 8.34
CA ILE A 436 -5.51 -10.62 9.65
C ILE A 436 -6.96 -10.79 10.14
N LEU A 437 -7.96 -10.60 9.27
CA LEU A 437 -9.37 -10.81 9.61
C LEU A 437 -9.64 -12.24 10.11
N LYS A 438 -9.02 -13.25 9.48
CA LYS A 438 -9.13 -14.65 9.93
C LYS A 438 -8.61 -14.81 11.36
N GLN A 439 -7.40 -14.35 11.64
CA GLN A 439 -6.78 -14.47 12.97
C GLN A 439 -7.58 -13.74 14.06
N ILE A 440 -8.03 -12.50 13.79
CA ILE A 440 -8.84 -11.71 14.73
C ILE A 440 -10.13 -12.44 15.07
N THR A 441 -10.82 -13.01 14.08
CA THR A 441 -12.13 -13.64 14.29
C THR A 441 -12.03 -15.03 14.93
N GLU A 442 -10.89 -15.70 14.78
CA GLU A 442 -10.61 -17.01 15.40
C GLU A 442 -10.19 -16.88 16.87
N ASN A 443 -9.41 -15.86 17.22
CA ASN A 443 -8.97 -15.62 18.59
C ASN A 443 -9.08 -14.14 18.96
N ALA A 444 -10.10 -13.80 19.75
CA ALA A 444 -10.32 -12.44 20.24
C ALA A 444 -9.20 -11.91 21.15
N GLU A 445 -8.46 -12.81 21.80
CA GLU A 445 -7.40 -12.50 22.76
C GLU A 445 -6.00 -12.46 22.15
N ILE A 446 -5.86 -12.78 20.84
CA ILE A 446 -4.58 -12.71 20.15
C ILE A 446 -4.00 -11.31 20.27
N LYS A 447 -2.70 -11.21 20.59
CA LYS A 447 -2.04 -9.91 20.76
C LYS A 447 -1.67 -9.29 19.42
N ALA A 448 -1.70 -7.97 19.33
CA ALA A 448 -1.37 -7.25 18.10
C ALA A 448 0.00 -7.66 17.50
N ASP A 449 0.99 -7.94 18.35
CA ASP A 449 2.32 -8.38 17.92
C ASP A 449 2.36 -9.81 17.39
N GLU A 450 1.45 -10.67 17.88
CA GLU A 450 1.33 -12.09 17.51
C GLU A 450 0.54 -12.32 16.22
N ILE A 451 -0.24 -11.33 15.78
CA ILE A 451 -0.96 -11.39 14.50
C ILE A 451 0.06 -11.39 13.35
N SER A 452 0.10 -12.48 12.59
CA SER A 452 0.90 -12.55 11.37
C SER A 452 0.30 -11.64 10.30
N LEU A 453 1.14 -10.83 9.65
CA LEU A 453 0.69 -10.01 8.52
C LEU A 453 0.64 -10.81 7.22
N ILE A 454 1.55 -11.78 7.05
CA ILE A 454 1.73 -12.52 5.80
C ILE A 454 1.04 -13.88 5.89
N PRO A 455 0.26 -14.29 4.86
CA PRO A 455 -0.29 -15.63 4.78
C PRO A 455 0.80 -16.71 4.73
N ASP A 456 0.47 -17.93 5.14
CA ASP A 456 1.42 -19.06 5.18
C ASP A 456 2.07 -19.33 3.81
N ALA A 457 1.30 -19.26 2.72
CA ALA A 457 1.83 -19.45 1.36
C ALA A 457 2.85 -18.37 0.97
N GLU A 458 2.64 -17.12 1.41
CA GLU A 458 3.61 -16.04 1.19
C GLU A 458 4.86 -16.24 2.06
N CYS A 459 4.69 -16.71 3.30
CA CYS A 459 5.81 -17.05 4.18
C CYS A 459 6.66 -18.20 3.61
N GLU A 460 6.03 -19.25 3.10
CA GLU A 460 6.70 -20.39 2.46
C GLU A 460 7.49 -19.95 1.23
N MET A 461 6.93 -19.09 0.37
CA MET A 461 7.66 -18.51 -0.75
C MET A 461 8.90 -17.71 -0.30
N LEU A 462 8.76 -16.87 0.73
CA LEU A 462 9.85 -16.01 1.21
C LEU A 462 10.95 -16.77 1.97
N VAL A 463 10.57 -17.78 2.75
CA VAL A 463 11.47 -18.52 3.65
C VAL A 463 12.04 -19.75 2.96
N SER A 464 11.24 -20.47 2.18
CA SER A 464 11.64 -21.71 1.53
C SER A 464 12.01 -21.48 0.07
N GLU A 465 11.07 -21.04 -0.78
CA GLU A 465 11.31 -21.00 -2.24
C GLU A 465 12.44 -20.05 -2.64
N PHE A 466 12.48 -18.84 -2.07
CA PHE A 466 13.53 -17.87 -2.38
C PHE A 466 14.89 -18.23 -1.76
N ASN A 467 14.90 -19.10 -0.74
CA ASN A 467 16.12 -19.56 -0.08
C ASN A 467 16.45 -21.02 -0.40
N ASP A 468 15.83 -21.63 -1.41
CA ASP A 468 16.18 -22.95 -1.95
C ASP A 468 17.46 -22.85 -2.78
N THR A 469 18.53 -22.45 -2.10
CA THR A 469 19.87 -22.23 -2.65
C THR A 469 20.84 -23.31 -2.19
N GLU A 470 20.33 -24.45 -1.67
CA GLU A 470 21.16 -25.55 -1.23
C GLU A 470 21.83 -26.23 -2.43
N VAL A 471 23.15 -26.17 -2.46
CA VAL A 471 23.96 -26.79 -3.51
C VAL A 471 25.14 -27.52 -2.87
N SER A 472 25.41 -28.73 -3.36
CA SER A 472 26.60 -29.47 -2.94
C SER A 472 27.84 -28.84 -3.55
N LEU A 473 28.73 -28.33 -2.71
CA LEU A 473 30.03 -27.83 -3.15
C LEU A 473 30.86 -28.98 -3.71
N LYS A 474 31.41 -28.79 -4.90
CA LYS A 474 32.26 -29.76 -5.58
C LYS A 474 33.62 -29.87 -4.87
N TYR A 475 34.12 -28.78 -4.30
CA TYR A 475 35.40 -28.74 -3.61
C TYR A 475 35.21 -28.36 -2.14
N ALA A 476 35.32 -29.34 -1.25
CA ALA A 476 35.31 -29.14 0.21
C ALA A 476 36.73 -28.90 0.77
N SER A 477 37.56 -28.14 0.05
CA SER A 477 38.95 -27.86 0.41
C SER A 477 39.18 -26.39 0.76
N CYS A 478 40.36 -26.07 1.30
CA CYS A 478 40.77 -24.69 1.46
C CYS A 478 41.11 -24.07 0.10
N VAL A 479 40.99 -22.75 -0.01
CA VAL A 479 41.25 -21.99 -1.25
C VAL A 479 42.65 -22.28 -1.80
N HIS A 480 43.66 -22.25 -0.93
CA HIS A 480 45.05 -22.50 -1.29
C HIS A 480 45.29 -23.95 -1.74
N GLU A 481 44.63 -24.93 -1.11
CA GLU A 481 44.73 -26.35 -1.50
C GLU A 481 44.19 -26.57 -2.91
N ARG A 482 43.07 -25.93 -3.25
CA ARG A 482 42.49 -26.03 -4.60
C ARG A 482 43.42 -25.43 -5.66
N ILE A 483 44.07 -24.32 -5.33
CA ILE A 483 45.05 -23.68 -6.23
C ILE A 483 46.30 -24.56 -6.37
N SER A 484 46.78 -25.17 -5.28
CA SER A 484 47.87 -26.15 -5.29
C SER A 484 47.55 -27.40 -6.13
N GLU A 485 46.31 -27.91 -6.09
CA GLU A 485 45.88 -29.00 -6.96
C GLU A 485 45.93 -28.61 -8.44
N LEU A 486 45.42 -27.43 -8.79
CA LEU A 486 45.45 -26.92 -10.15
C LEU A 486 46.88 -26.70 -10.65
N ALA A 487 47.78 -26.22 -9.79
CA ALA A 487 49.19 -26.05 -10.13
C ALA A 487 49.91 -27.39 -10.38
N ARG A 488 49.53 -28.45 -9.66
CA ARG A 488 50.04 -29.82 -9.91
C ARG A 488 49.49 -30.43 -11.19
N GLU A 489 48.21 -30.19 -11.50
CA GLU A 489 47.56 -30.73 -12.69
C GLU A 489 47.98 -29.99 -13.97
N TYR A 490 48.22 -28.68 -13.87
CA TYR A 490 48.50 -27.79 -15.00
C TYR A 490 49.69 -26.84 -14.75
N PRO A 491 50.90 -27.36 -14.51
CA PRO A 491 52.04 -26.53 -14.08
C PRO A 491 52.41 -25.43 -15.07
N ASP A 492 52.34 -25.70 -16.38
CA ASP A 492 52.76 -24.76 -17.43
C ASP A 492 51.66 -23.77 -17.84
N ARG A 493 50.44 -23.86 -17.28
CA ARG A 493 49.37 -22.92 -17.62
C ARG A 493 49.61 -21.56 -16.95
N CYS A 494 49.49 -20.49 -17.72
CA CYS A 494 49.51 -19.12 -17.22
C CYS A 494 48.40 -18.90 -16.16
N ALA A 495 48.79 -18.43 -14.97
CA ALA A 495 47.92 -18.18 -13.83
C ALA A 495 47.80 -16.68 -13.49
N LEU A 496 48.83 -15.89 -13.78
CA LEU A 496 48.88 -14.47 -13.44
C LEU A 496 49.66 -13.68 -14.48
N VAL A 497 49.15 -12.51 -14.88
CA VAL A 497 49.81 -11.61 -15.83
C VAL A 497 49.99 -10.24 -15.19
N PHE A 498 51.20 -9.70 -15.21
CA PHE A 498 51.51 -8.38 -14.68
C PHE A 498 52.54 -7.66 -15.54
N HIS A 499 52.19 -6.47 -16.06
CA HIS A 499 53.03 -5.66 -16.96
C HIS A 499 53.69 -6.46 -18.10
N GLY A 500 52.96 -7.40 -18.70
CA GLY A 500 53.44 -8.22 -19.82
C GLY A 500 54.29 -9.43 -19.43
N ARG A 501 54.60 -9.62 -18.14
CA ARG A 501 55.17 -10.86 -17.61
C ARG A 501 54.05 -11.83 -17.25
N GLU A 502 54.14 -13.04 -17.75
CA GLU A 502 53.28 -14.16 -17.38
C GLU A 502 53.95 -14.99 -16.28
N TYR A 503 53.15 -15.45 -15.32
CA TYR A 503 53.54 -16.41 -14.30
C TYR A 503 52.70 -17.68 -14.48
N THR A 504 53.37 -18.82 -14.61
CA THR A 504 52.70 -20.11 -14.72
C THR A 504 52.15 -20.56 -13.36
N SER A 505 51.23 -21.52 -13.37
CA SER A 505 50.65 -22.08 -12.15
C SER A 505 51.73 -22.75 -11.28
N GLY A 506 52.68 -23.43 -11.92
CA GLY A 506 53.83 -24.02 -11.24
C GLY A 506 54.80 -22.97 -10.67
N GLU A 507 55.02 -21.85 -11.35
CA GLU A 507 55.81 -20.74 -10.81
C GLU A 507 55.13 -20.09 -9.60
N LEU A 508 53.82 -19.84 -9.68
CA LEU A 508 53.04 -19.26 -8.59
C LEU A 508 53.06 -20.17 -7.35
N GLU A 509 52.95 -21.48 -7.54
CA GLU A 509 53.03 -22.48 -6.48
C GLU A 509 54.40 -22.48 -5.81
N ARG A 510 55.50 -22.58 -6.58
CA ARG A 510 56.87 -22.55 -6.01
C ARG A 510 57.15 -21.27 -5.22
N LEU A 511 56.74 -20.12 -5.75
CA LEU A 511 56.95 -18.82 -5.09
C LEU A 511 56.13 -18.69 -3.81
N SER A 512 54.88 -19.18 -3.80
CA SER A 512 54.03 -19.13 -2.61
C SER A 512 54.41 -20.18 -1.56
N ASP A 513 54.91 -21.35 -1.96
CA ASP A 513 55.44 -22.39 -1.06
C ASP A 513 56.67 -21.90 -0.32
N ALA A 514 57.68 -21.39 -1.03
CA ALA A 514 58.90 -20.94 -0.38
C ALA A 514 58.67 -19.67 0.47
N LEU A 515 57.69 -18.82 0.13
CA LEU A 515 57.27 -17.74 1.04
C LEU A 515 56.53 -18.30 2.27
N ALA A 516 55.71 -19.35 2.13
CA ALA A 516 55.04 -19.99 3.26
C ALA A 516 56.05 -20.61 4.24
N GLU A 517 57.11 -21.27 3.74
CA GLU A 517 58.20 -21.80 4.57
C GLU A 517 58.87 -20.69 5.40
N GLU A 518 59.20 -19.56 4.78
CA GLU A 518 59.78 -18.40 5.46
C GLU A 518 58.84 -17.82 6.53
N LEU A 519 57.53 -17.76 6.25
CA LEU A 519 56.52 -17.29 7.20
C LEU A 519 56.43 -18.23 8.42
N LEU A 520 56.53 -19.55 8.20
CA LEU A 520 56.52 -20.54 9.27
C LEU A 520 57.76 -20.45 10.16
N GLU A 521 58.95 -20.27 9.57
CA GLU A 521 60.20 -20.05 10.32
C GLU A 521 60.13 -18.79 11.20
N ARG A 522 59.34 -17.80 10.77
CA ARG A 522 59.05 -16.57 11.52
C ARG A 522 57.89 -16.70 12.52
N GLY A 523 57.32 -17.90 12.66
CA GLY A 523 56.29 -18.22 13.63
C GLY A 523 54.87 -17.79 13.25
N ILE A 524 54.61 -17.54 11.96
CA ILE A 524 53.25 -17.37 11.43
C ILE A 524 52.67 -18.75 11.14
N GLY A 525 51.53 -19.06 11.75
CA GLY A 525 50.87 -20.34 11.52
C GLY A 525 49.36 -20.29 11.75
N LYS A 526 48.78 -21.48 11.95
CA LYS A 526 47.34 -21.64 12.14
C LYS A 526 46.76 -20.72 13.21
N GLY A 527 45.74 -19.96 12.85
CA GLY A 527 45.03 -19.04 13.74
C GLY A 527 45.66 -17.64 13.84
N ASP A 528 46.80 -17.42 13.18
CA ASP A 528 47.42 -16.11 13.13
C ASP A 528 46.86 -15.23 12.02
N ILE A 529 47.11 -13.93 12.12
CA ILE A 529 46.82 -12.95 11.08
C ILE A 529 48.12 -12.33 10.61
N ALA A 530 48.35 -12.37 9.30
CA ALA A 530 49.42 -11.63 8.63
C ALA A 530 48.81 -10.49 7.82
N ALA A 531 49.20 -9.26 8.11
CA ALA A 531 48.75 -8.09 7.36
C ALA A 531 49.52 -7.95 6.04
N LEU A 532 48.85 -7.56 4.96
CA LEU A 532 49.44 -7.35 3.64
C LEU A 532 49.26 -5.90 3.25
N MET A 533 50.33 -5.11 3.35
CA MET A 533 50.40 -3.74 2.87
C MET A 533 51.22 -3.70 1.58
N CYS A 534 50.57 -3.95 0.45
CA CYS A 534 51.25 -4.06 -0.84
C CYS A 534 50.65 -3.09 -1.87
N ARG A 535 51.48 -2.45 -2.68
CA ARG A 535 51.02 -1.93 -3.98
C ARG A 535 50.71 -3.10 -4.92
N ARG A 536 49.87 -2.87 -5.94
CA ARG A 536 49.50 -3.91 -6.92
C ARG A 536 50.77 -4.50 -7.54
N SER A 537 50.98 -5.79 -7.32
CA SER A 537 52.12 -6.56 -7.83
C SER A 537 51.80 -8.06 -7.80
N PRO A 538 52.60 -8.91 -8.46
CA PRO A 538 52.44 -10.36 -8.38
C PRO A 538 52.62 -10.90 -6.96
N TYR A 539 53.49 -10.24 -6.18
CA TYR A 539 53.78 -10.59 -4.80
C TYR A 539 52.58 -10.43 -3.87
N MET A 540 51.58 -9.61 -4.23
CA MET A 540 50.33 -9.54 -3.48
C MET A 540 49.58 -10.88 -3.52
N ILE A 541 49.47 -11.51 -4.68
CA ILE A 541 48.80 -12.82 -4.83
C ILE A 541 49.66 -13.92 -4.21
N ILE A 542 50.98 -13.89 -4.44
CA ILE A 542 51.93 -14.84 -3.84
C ILE A 542 51.84 -14.79 -2.31
N ALA A 543 51.81 -13.60 -1.71
CA ALA A 543 51.69 -13.41 -0.26
C ALA A 543 50.35 -13.88 0.28
N MET A 544 49.24 -13.62 -0.43
CA MET A 544 47.93 -14.13 -0.02
C MET A 544 47.94 -15.67 0.05
N LEU A 545 48.48 -16.33 -0.99
CA LEU A 545 48.56 -17.80 -1.05
C LEU A 545 49.52 -18.35 0.01
N ALA A 546 50.68 -17.73 0.18
CA ALA A 546 51.67 -18.14 1.17
C ALA A 546 51.13 -18.08 2.60
N VAL A 547 50.46 -16.98 2.96
CA VAL A 547 49.82 -16.82 4.26
C VAL A 547 48.76 -17.91 4.48
N MET A 548 47.89 -18.16 3.50
CA MET A 548 46.89 -19.23 3.60
C MET A 548 47.54 -20.61 3.76
N LYS A 549 48.64 -20.91 3.05
CA LYS A 549 49.38 -22.18 3.16
C LYS A 549 49.96 -22.40 4.57
N THR A 550 50.24 -21.34 5.33
CA THR A 550 50.63 -21.46 6.75
C THR A 550 49.46 -21.77 7.70
N GLY A 551 48.22 -21.77 7.19
CA GLY A 551 46.99 -21.83 7.99
C GLY A 551 46.60 -20.50 8.65
N ALA A 552 47.34 -19.43 8.38
CA ALA A 552 47.03 -18.07 8.84
C ALA A 552 46.05 -17.37 7.88
N ALA A 553 45.34 -16.36 8.39
CA ALA A 553 44.53 -15.47 7.57
C ALA A 553 45.33 -14.24 7.15
N TYR A 554 45.15 -13.82 5.90
CA TYR A 554 45.73 -12.55 5.46
C TYR A 554 44.78 -11.38 5.75
N MET A 555 45.32 -10.19 6.03
CA MET A 555 44.55 -8.97 6.22
C MET A 555 45.07 -7.86 5.29
N PRO A 556 44.34 -7.47 4.23
CA PRO A 556 44.80 -6.43 3.33
C PRO A 556 44.76 -5.05 4.01
N LEU A 557 45.85 -4.31 3.85
CA LEU A 557 46.02 -2.92 4.27
C LEU A 557 46.34 -2.06 3.06
N SER A 558 45.74 -0.87 2.97
CA SER A 558 46.08 0.09 1.92
C SER A 558 47.24 0.98 2.39
N PRO A 559 48.31 1.13 1.59
CA PRO A 559 49.41 2.06 1.89
C PRO A 559 48.98 3.53 1.96
N ASP A 560 47.84 3.88 1.37
CA ASP A 560 47.33 5.25 1.30
C ASP A 560 46.44 5.60 2.52
N GLN A 561 46.26 4.67 3.47
CA GLN A 561 45.53 4.92 4.71
C GLN A 561 46.38 5.71 5.71
N PRO A 562 45.76 6.58 6.53
CA PRO A 562 46.47 7.26 7.62
C PRO A 562 47.11 6.27 8.59
N GLU A 563 48.31 6.58 9.06
CA GLU A 563 49.10 5.72 9.95
C GLU A 563 48.34 5.33 11.23
N GLU A 564 47.60 6.27 11.83
CA GLU A 564 46.77 6.00 13.02
C GLU A 564 45.71 4.93 12.76
N ARG A 565 45.13 4.91 11.55
CA ARG A 565 44.14 3.91 11.15
C ARG A 565 44.78 2.54 10.97
N VAL A 566 45.95 2.50 10.33
CA VAL A 566 46.74 1.26 10.16
C VAL A 566 47.13 0.68 11.51
N LYS A 567 47.64 1.53 12.41
CA LYS A 567 48.00 1.14 13.77
C LYS A 567 46.82 0.53 14.52
N TYR A 568 45.67 1.21 14.50
CA TYR A 568 44.45 0.69 15.11
C TYR A 568 44.06 -0.69 14.55
N MET A 569 44.08 -0.87 13.22
CA MET A 569 43.71 -2.14 12.60
C MET A 569 44.67 -3.27 12.95
N LEU A 570 45.97 -2.99 13.04
CA LEU A 570 46.98 -3.96 13.46
C LEU A 570 46.80 -4.37 14.93
N GLU A 571 46.55 -3.40 15.82
CA GLU A 571 46.29 -3.64 17.24
C GLU A 571 45.00 -4.43 17.48
N ASP A 572 43.91 -4.07 16.78
CA ASP A 572 42.59 -4.72 16.91
C ASP A 572 42.58 -6.14 16.33
N SER A 573 43.27 -6.36 15.21
CA SER A 573 43.39 -7.69 14.58
C SER A 573 44.37 -8.61 15.30
N GLY A 574 45.30 -8.08 16.09
CA GLY A 574 46.39 -8.86 16.66
C GLY A 574 47.35 -9.42 15.60
N ALA A 575 47.45 -8.77 14.44
CA ALA A 575 48.31 -9.20 13.34
C ALA A 575 49.78 -9.33 13.81
N LYS A 576 50.37 -10.51 13.62
CA LYS A 576 51.74 -10.81 14.11
C LYS A 576 52.83 -10.25 13.21
N LEU A 577 52.53 -10.06 11.92
CA LEU A 577 53.49 -9.63 10.91
C LEU A 577 52.79 -8.80 9.83
N VAL A 578 53.50 -7.80 9.31
CA VAL A 578 53.07 -7.00 8.15
C VAL A 578 53.97 -7.29 6.96
N LEU A 579 53.44 -7.90 5.91
CA LEU A 579 54.12 -8.10 4.62
C LEU A 579 53.97 -6.83 3.79
N THR A 580 55.09 -6.28 3.32
CA THR A 580 55.10 -5.04 2.54
C THR A 580 55.70 -5.24 1.15
N PHE A 581 55.12 -4.58 0.13
CA PHE A 581 55.71 -4.49 -1.20
C PHE A 581 55.40 -3.14 -1.87
N GLY A 582 56.40 -2.50 -2.46
CA GLY A 582 56.30 -1.19 -3.13
C GLY A 582 55.94 -0.03 -2.19
N CYS A 583 56.06 -0.24 -0.89
CA CYS A 583 55.77 0.70 0.18
C CYS A 583 56.41 0.24 1.50
N GLU A 584 56.34 1.10 2.52
CA GLU A 584 56.86 0.81 3.86
C GLU A 584 55.73 0.94 4.88
N CYS A 585 55.79 0.13 5.94
CA CYS A 585 54.91 0.25 7.09
C CYS A 585 55.73 0.75 8.28
N ALA A 586 55.42 1.95 8.79
CA ALA A 586 56.10 2.53 9.95
C ALA A 586 55.70 1.89 11.29
N VAL A 587 54.69 1.00 11.28
CA VAL A 587 54.05 0.44 12.48
C VAL A 587 54.12 -1.09 12.47
N GLY A 588 54.50 -1.67 13.62
CA GLY A 588 54.56 -3.12 13.81
C GLY A 588 55.81 -3.79 13.23
N THR A 589 55.87 -5.11 13.31
CA THR A 589 56.94 -5.91 12.71
C THR A 589 56.66 -6.09 11.23
N SER A 590 57.45 -5.46 10.36
CA SER A 590 57.27 -5.55 8.89
C SER A 590 58.33 -6.41 8.22
N LEU A 591 57.95 -7.14 7.18
CA LEU A 591 58.82 -7.91 6.30
C LEU A 591 58.62 -7.45 4.85
N ARG A 592 59.69 -6.94 4.23
CA ARG A 592 59.67 -6.52 2.82
C ARG A 592 59.77 -7.74 1.92
N LEU A 593 58.80 -7.91 1.02
CA LEU A 593 58.79 -9.03 0.09
C LEU A 593 59.91 -8.91 -0.95
N GLU A 594 60.37 -7.69 -1.26
CA GLU A 594 61.54 -7.43 -2.12
C GLU A 594 62.83 -8.02 -1.54
N ASP A 595 62.96 -8.10 -0.22
CA ASP A 595 64.14 -8.67 0.42
C ASP A 595 64.17 -10.20 0.29
N LEU A 596 63.04 -10.83 -0.02
CA LEU A 596 62.91 -12.28 -0.15
C LEU A 596 63.00 -12.74 -1.61
N VAL A 597 62.71 -11.84 -2.56
CA VAL A 597 62.68 -12.15 -3.99
C VAL A 597 63.78 -11.39 -4.72
N SER A 598 64.90 -12.08 -5.00
CA SER A 598 65.93 -11.54 -5.91
C SER A 598 65.52 -11.75 -7.36
N GLU A 599 65.31 -10.68 -8.11
CA GLU A 599 64.98 -10.72 -9.55
C GLU A 599 66.16 -11.15 -10.47
N ASN A 600 67.35 -11.45 -9.92
CA ASN A 600 68.59 -11.65 -10.67
C ASN A 600 69.15 -13.09 -10.67
N ASN A 601 68.30 -14.12 -10.69
CA ASN A 601 68.78 -15.49 -10.97
C ASN A 601 68.06 -16.07 -12.19
N ASP A 602 68.75 -16.06 -13.34
CA ASP A 602 68.47 -16.88 -14.53
C ASP A 602 68.67 -18.40 -14.29
N ASN A 603 68.77 -18.83 -13.03
CA ASN A 603 68.83 -20.23 -12.62
C ASN A 603 67.58 -20.53 -11.76
N GLU A 604 66.98 -21.70 -11.99
CA GLU A 604 65.69 -22.24 -11.53
C GLU A 604 65.29 -22.18 -10.03
N SER A 605 65.92 -21.35 -9.18
CA SER A 605 65.54 -21.19 -7.77
C SER A 605 65.41 -19.71 -7.41
N GLY A 606 64.17 -19.27 -7.23
CA GLY A 606 63.79 -17.87 -7.03
C GLY A 606 63.03 -17.61 -5.71
N ILE A 607 63.57 -18.09 -4.59
CA ILE A 607 63.52 -17.43 -3.27
C ILE A 607 64.94 -17.53 -2.71
N ARG A 608 65.43 -16.49 -2.01
CA ARG A 608 66.81 -16.38 -1.51
C ARG A 608 67.37 -17.75 -1.10
N ASP A 609 68.52 -18.09 -1.67
CA ASP A 609 69.33 -19.27 -1.40
C ASP A 609 69.63 -19.38 0.12
N ILE A 610 68.71 -20.01 0.85
CA ILE A 610 68.89 -20.49 2.22
C ILE A 610 68.66 -22.01 2.22
N SER A 611 69.15 -22.73 1.21
CA SER A 611 69.60 -24.10 1.42
C SER A 611 71.11 -24.10 1.49
N ARG A 612 71.60 -24.13 2.74
CA ARG A 612 72.87 -24.77 3.06
C ARG A 612 73.02 -26.02 2.19
N GLN A 613 74.11 -26.04 1.42
CA GLN A 613 74.79 -27.17 0.79
C GLN A 613 73.91 -28.34 0.33
N GLU A 614 74.00 -28.61 -0.97
CA GLU A 614 73.80 -29.93 -1.56
C GLU A 614 74.29 -31.04 -0.60
N SER A 615 73.35 -31.67 0.10
CA SER A 615 73.55 -32.94 0.76
C SER A 615 72.45 -33.87 0.28
N GLU A 616 72.88 -34.90 -0.44
CA GLU A 616 72.12 -36.01 -0.98
C GLU A 616 71.11 -36.60 0.04
N ASP A 617 69.94 -37.00 -0.47
CA ASP A 617 69.01 -37.96 0.14
C ASP A 617 68.45 -37.66 1.55
N VAL A 618 67.75 -36.53 1.72
CA VAL A 618 66.68 -36.43 2.71
C VAL A 618 65.40 -35.98 2.00
N LYS A 619 64.42 -36.89 1.87
CA LYS A 619 63.04 -36.51 1.57
C LYS A 619 62.58 -35.54 2.66
N LYS A 620 62.61 -34.23 2.40
CA LYS A 620 61.92 -33.24 3.23
C LYS A 620 60.45 -33.64 3.22
N GLU A 621 59.96 -34.20 4.33
CA GLU A 621 58.53 -34.35 4.55
C GLU A 621 57.91 -32.96 4.39
N GLN A 622 57.10 -32.76 3.37
CA GLN A 622 56.33 -31.55 3.18
C GLN A 622 55.60 -31.27 4.50
N ILE A 623 55.89 -30.13 5.13
CA ILE A 623 55.21 -29.69 6.35
C ILE A 623 53.72 -29.59 6.01
N THR A 624 52.96 -30.62 6.36
CA THR A 624 51.53 -30.70 6.05
C THR A 624 50.81 -30.02 7.19
N ILE A 625 50.54 -28.71 7.01
CA ILE A 625 49.78 -27.94 7.99
C ILE A 625 48.31 -28.34 7.86
N SER A 626 47.71 -28.77 8.97
CA SER A 626 46.29 -29.13 9.00
C SER A 626 45.43 -27.86 9.01
N CYS A 627 45.07 -27.38 7.82
CA CYS A 627 44.04 -26.37 7.60
C CYS A 627 42.70 -27.06 7.27
N THR A 628 41.60 -26.44 7.65
CA THR A 628 40.23 -26.90 7.37
C THR A 628 39.46 -25.79 6.68
N PRO A 629 38.43 -26.09 5.87
CA PRO A 629 37.61 -25.05 5.23
C PRO A 629 36.98 -24.06 6.21
N ASP A 630 36.82 -24.43 7.48
CA ASP A 630 36.24 -23.57 8.52
C ASP A 630 37.27 -22.63 9.17
N ASP A 631 38.56 -22.79 8.85
CA ASP A 631 39.61 -21.89 9.31
C ASP A 631 39.53 -20.52 8.58
N PRO A 632 39.94 -19.42 9.26
CA PRO A 632 40.03 -18.09 8.66
C PRO A 632 40.89 -18.06 7.38
N CYS A 633 40.33 -17.55 6.29
CA CYS A 633 41.03 -17.34 5.02
C CYS A 633 41.59 -15.92 4.94
N TYR A 634 40.75 -14.92 5.27
CA TYR A 634 41.16 -13.53 5.36
C TYR A 634 40.31 -12.73 6.32
N MET A 635 40.84 -11.57 6.73
CA MET A 635 40.12 -10.56 7.50
C MET A 635 40.06 -9.26 6.70
N ILE A 636 38.88 -8.66 6.57
CA ILE A 636 38.71 -7.35 5.91
C ILE A 636 38.03 -6.35 6.84
N PHE A 637 38.58 -5.13 6.94
CA PHE A 637 37.98 -4.08 7.75
C PHE A 637 36.93 -3.29 6.97
N THR A 638 35.79 -3.04 7.63
CA THR A 638 34.70 -2.21 7.11
C THR A 638 34.51 -0.94 7.94
N SER A 639 33.85 0.08 7.39
CA SER A 639 33.48 1.28 8.14
C SER A 639 32.43 0.93 9.19
N GLY A 640 32.81 0.93 10.47
CA GLY A 640 31.86 0.70 11.56
C GLY A 640 30.94 1.90 11.75
N SER A 641 29.65 1.65 12.01
CA SER A 641 28.65 2.68 12.36
C SER A 641 29.03 3.50 13.60
N SER A 642 29.91 2.97 14.45
CA SER A 642 30.51 3.63 15.62
C SER A 642 31.70 4.53 15.29
N GLY A 643 32.04 4.74 14.02
CA GLY A 643 33.21 5.49 13.56
C GLY A 643 34.54 4.72 13.65
N LYS A 644 34.61 3.65 14.44
CA LYS A 644 35.75 2.73 14.51
C LYS A 644 35.62 1.59 13.50
N PRO A 645 36.65 1.30 12.68
CA PRO A 645 36.65 0.16 11.76
C PRO A 645 36.45 -1.17 12.50
N LYS A 646 35.79 -2.14 11.87
CA LYS A 646 35.60 -3.50 12.41
C LYS A 646 36.15 -4.54 11.44
N GLY A 647 36.95 -5.48 11.93
CA GLY A 647 37.48 -6.60 11.15
C GLY A 647 36.45 -7.72 10.98
N THR A 648 36.06 -8.01 9.75
CA THR A 648 35.21 -9.15 9.39
C THR A 648 36.10 -10.32 8.97
N VAL A 649 35.97 -11.45 9.65
CA VAL A 649 36.71 -12.69 9.33
C VAL A 649 35.88 -13.52 8.35
N ILE A 650 36.50 -13.96 7.26
CA ILE A 650 35.91 -14.81 6.22
C ILE A 650 36.67 -16.13 6.19
N THR A 651 35.96 -17.26 6.24
CA THR A 651 36.58 -18.59 6.20
C THR A 651 36.85 -19.04 4.78
N HIS A 652 37.67 -20.09 4.62
CA HIS A 652 37.88 -20.70 3.31
C HIS A 652 36.57 -21.20 2.69
N ARG A 653 35.68 -21.81 3.50
CA ARG A 653 34.36 -22.31 3.07
C ARG A 653 33.51 -21.20 2.48
N ASN A 654 33.51 -19.99 3.08
CA ASN A 654 32.75 -18.87 2.53
C ASN A 654 33.24 -18.48 1.13
N VAL A 655 34.56 -18.43 0.93
CA VAL A 655 35.17 -18.09 -0.37
C VAL A 655 34.87 -19.16 -1.41
N MET A 656 35.05 -20.44 -1.05
CA MET A 656 34.78 -21.58 -1.93
C MET A 656 33.31 -21.59 -2.35
N ASN A 657 32.38 -21.43 -1.41
CA ASN A 657 30.96 -21.32 -1.70
C ASN A 657 30.65 -20.18 -2.68
N TYR A 658 31.20 -18.98 -2.44
CA TYR A 658 31.01 -17.86 -3.36
C TYR A 658 31.58 -18.16 -4.76
N SER A 659 32.76 -18.77 -4.86
CA SER A 659 33.42 -19.04 -6.14
C SER A 659 32.82 -20.18 -6.97
N GLU A 660 32.09 -21.11 -6.34
CA GLU A 660 31.48 -22.25 -7.04
C GLU A 660 30.02 -22.00 -7.44
N VAL A 661 29.33 -21.13 -6.72
CA VAL A 661 27.88 -20.89 -6.89
C VAL A 661 27.60 -19.62 -7.71
N THR A 662 28.57 -18.70 -7.81
CA THR A 662 28.53 -17.54 -8.71
C THR A 662 29.15 -17.88 -10.06
#